data_AF-A0A672TDZ9-F1
#
_entry.id   AF-A0A672TDZ9-F1
#
_cell.length_a   1.000
_cell.length_b   1.000
_cell.length_c   1.000
_cell.angle_alpha   90.00
_cell.angle_beta   90.00
_cell.angle_gamma   90.00
#
_symmetry.space_group_name_H-M   'P 1'
#
loop_
_entity.id
_entity.type
_entity.pdbx_description
1 polymer ?
#
loop_
_entity_poly.entity_id
_entity_poly.type
_entity_poly.pdbx_seq_one_letter_code
_entity_poly.pdbx_strand_id
1 'polypeptide(L)'
;SFADIKVDNPVSIINQEMSKQFLHSKSEADKYKFFMKATLLEQMKRDYIHIKQTKALTREQVERQEECLKDLRQLFLQKKERYERLSSLDNMRQNLEDLKKKMAWCLVRYFSASCRSVKSRLRSHETEQAQHQQKISAFKKQLEKLEEESSTLNQEIKDKQQALFKGREEYDKLSMEEKNIQVSLESKLKRKKQLMASRSNRLRRFGNHMPELLESINKAFSQGRFIKKPVGPIGACISLKDPSLAVAVESCLRGLIKSFCCDNYRDEKVLQGLMSSYFPRSNRPQIIVCLFTDRVYNLQGRGVQHPEFLSVLDCLNIENPVITNCLIDMRSIESILIIKENARARKVMQGSRPPKNCREAFTADGDQVYTNRYYTTEREVLAQYLGGDPEAEIRQAVCSKLDQTLKILEKKLEDHQATVQAMKDDLSLREEETQDCEAKAKEICPVRQQVGQSAKSIDAEITRLRQKISTEESSHGDKEQVIREYAEAHSNYKSKSSQLRDLRKFIDRLDHIMIDRQDRYKSMRRSLSVRCKLYFINYMMELKCCGSIMFDHNNETLSISVKPLGQEENNVNDMRSLSGGERSFSTVCFILALWEITESPFRCLDEFDVYMDMHNRNISMNMLVALSEDQHQRQFIFITPQSTSHLPNSSHITIHQLQDPEREAEEEGDVC
;
A
#
# COMPACT_ATOMS: atom_id res chain seq x y z
N SER A 1 -76.96 2.39 56.05
CA SER A 1 -78.23 1.63 56.17
C SER A 1 -78.88 2.06 57.47
N PHE A 2 -80.01 2.74 57.40
CA PHE A 2 -80.56 3.53 58.52
C PHE A 2 -81.47 2.75 59.50
N ALA A 3 -81.40 1.41 59.48
CA ALA A 3 -81.83 0.53 60.57
C ALA A 3 -81.28 -0.87 60.23
N ASP A 4 -80.19 -1.33 60.86
CA ASP A 4 -79.64 -2.68 60.66
C ASP A 4 -80.53 -3.73 61.35
N ILE A 5 -81.77 -3.84 60.89
CA ILE A 5 -82.79 -4.72 61.47
C ILE A 5 -82.46 -6.17 61.09
N LYS A 6 -82.01 -6.96 62.07
CA LYS A 6 -81.83 -8.41 61.91
C LYS A 6 -83.15 -9.14 62.19
N VAL A 7 -84.05 -9.17 61.21
CA VAL A 7 -85.35 -9.88 61.32
C VAL A 7 -85.15 -11.37 61.62
N ASP A 8 -84.08 -11.96 61.09
CA ASP A 8 -83.75 -13.38 61.29
C ASP A 8 -83.14 -13.70 62.69
N ASN A 9 -82.90 -12.67 63.51
CA ASN A 9 -82.40 -12.87 64.87
C ASN A 9 -83.54 -13.37 65.77
N PRO A 10 -83.43 -14.57 66.35
CA PRO A 10 -84.51 -15.20 67.11
C PRO A 10 -84.89 -14.45 68.40
N VAL A 11 -84.09 -13.48 68.88
CA VAL A 11 -84.45 -12.67 70.06
C VAL A 11 -85.03 -11.30 69.72
N SER A 12 -85.08 -10.92 68.44
CA SER A 12 -85.73 -9.67 68.02
C SER A 12 -87.26 -9.80 68.03
N ILE A 13 -87.77 -10.94 67.56
CA ILE A 13 -89.19 -11.28 67.58
C ILE A 13 -89.30 -12.71 68.11
N ILE A 14 -89.82 -12.84 69.32
CA ILE A 14 -90.06 -14.13 69.97
C ILE A 14 -91.56 -14.40 69.91
N ASN A 15 -91.97 -15.24 68.97
CA ASN A 15 -93.36 -15.65 68.83
C ASN A 15 -93.75 -16.75 69.84
N GLN A 16 -95.05 -17.02 69.97
CA GLN A 16 -95.59 -18.07 70.84
C GLN A 16 -94.88 -19.42 70.67
N GLU A 17 -94.64 -19.85 69.43
CA GLU A 17 -94.04 -21.16 69.15
C GLU A 17 -92.56 -21.24 69.57
N MET A 18 -91.78 -20.18 69.35
CA MET A 18 -90.37 -20.09 69.75
C MET A 18 -90.23 -20.02 71.27
N SER A 19 -91.10 -19.27 71.95
CA SER A 19 -91.19 -19.28 73.42
C SER A 19 -91.44 -20.70 73.96
N LYS A 20 -92.43 -21.41 73.37
CA LYS A 20 -92.76 -22.80 73.75
C LYS A 20 -91.64 -23.79 73.42
N GLN A 21 -91.08 -23.75 72.21
CA GLN A 21 -89.99 -24.65 71.79
C GLN A 21 -88.74 -24.45 72.64
N PHE A 22 -88.42 -23.21 73.03
CA PHE A 22 -87.30 -22.92 73.91
C PHE A 22 -87.52 -23.45 75.34
N LEU A 23 -88.74 -23.26 75.88
CA LEU A 23 -89.17 -23.80 77.18
C LEU A 23 -89.15 -25.33 77.25
N HIS A 24 -89.44 -26.00 76.13
CA HIS A 24 -89.59 -27.46 76.06
C HIS A 24 -88.39 -28.18 75.42
N SER A 25 -87.41 -27.46 74.89
CA SER A 25 -86.22 -28.07 74.30
C SER A 25 -85.43 -28.85 75.36
N LYS A 26 -85.33 -30.17 75.13
CA LYS A 26 -84.61 -31.11 76.01
C LYS A 26 -83.10 -31.08 75.81
N SER A 27 -82.62 -30.43 74.73
CA SER A 27 -81.24 -30.49 74.26
C SER A 27 -80.46 -29.25 74.67
N GLU A 28 -79.42 -29.45 75.49
CA GLU A 28 -78.48 -28.38 75.84
C GLU A 28 -77.76 -27.81 74.60
N ALA A 29 -77.62 -28.61 73.54
CA ALA A 29 -77.04 -28.17 72.27
C ALA A 29 -77.94 -27.18 71.51
N ASP A 30 -79.27 -27.38 71.56
CA ASP A 30 -80.22 -26.46 70.91
C ASP A 30 -80.26 -25.11 71.62
N LYS A 31 -80.17 -25.12 72.96
CA LYS A 31 -80.06 -23.90 73.78
C LYS A 31 -78.77 -23.13 73.44
N TYR A 32 -77.65 -23.84 73.29
CA TYR A 32 -76.39 -23.23 72.87
C TYR A 32 -76.47 -22.66 71.46
N LYS A 33 -77.05 -23.40 70.52
CA LYS A 33 -77.27 -22.94 69.14
C LYS A 33 -78.15 -21.70 69.10
N PHE A 34 -79.21 -21.65 69.90
CA PHE A 34 -80.06 -20.47 70.04
C PHE A 34 -79.27 -19.26 70.52
N PHE A 35 -78.46 -19.41 71.58
CA PHE A 35 -77.55 -18.35 72.06
C PHE A 35 -76.59 -17.89 70.95
N MET A 36 -75.97 -18.82 70.22
CA MET A 36 -75.04 -18.50 69.13
C MET A 36 -75.71 -17.75 67.98
N LYS A 37 -76.96 -18.07 67.66
CA LYS A 37 -77.76 -17.38 66.64
C LYS A 37 -78.19 -16.00 67.14
N ALA A 38 -78.69 -15.91 68.38
CA ALA A 38 -79.15 -14.68 69.01
C ALA A 38 -78.07 -13.60 69.10
N THR A 39 -76.84 -14.04 69.40
CA THR A 39 -75.67 -13.17 69.55
C THR A 39 -74.88 -12.93 68.25
N LEU A 40 -75.38 -13.44 67.11
CA LEU A 40 -74.72 -13.39 65.80
C LEU A 40 -73.34 -14.06 65.72
N LEU A 41 -72.91 -14.76 66.78
CA LEU A 41 -71.67 -15.51 66.81
C LEU A 41 -71.68 -16.66 65.79
N GLU A 42 -72.84 -17.24 65.51
CA GLU A 42 -72.99 -18.24 64.45
C GLU A 42 -72.65 -17.65 63.08
N GLN A 43 -73.11 -16.43 62.77
CA GLN A 43 -72.78 -15.76 61.51
C GLN A 43 -71.27 -15.50 61.41
N MET A 44 -70.64 -15.03 62.48
CA MET A 44 -69.18 -14.85 62.53
C MET A 44 -68.42 -16.17 62.27
N LYS A 45 -68.90 -17.29 62.83
CA LYS A 45 -68.34 -18.63 62.59
C LYS A 45 -68.47 -19.03 61.11
N ARG A 46 -69.63 -18.79 60.49
CA ARG A 46 -69.87 -19.07 59.06
C ARG A 46 -68.96 -18.23 58.16
N ASP A 47 -68.85 -16.93 58.41
CA ASP A 47 -67.96 -16.02 57.66
C ASP A 47 -66.51 -16.50 57.72
N TYR A 48 -66.04 -16.91 58.91
CA TYR A 48 -64.70 -17.44 59.10
C TYR A 48 -64.47 -18.71 58.28
N ILE A 49 -65.43 -19.64 58.26
CA ILE A 49 -65.35 -20.88 57.47
C ILE A 49 -65.32 -20.55 55.97
N HIS A 50 -66.18 -19.63 55.51
CA HIS A 50 -66.20 -19.20 54.12
C HIS A 50 -64.86 -18.61 53.68
N ILE A 51 -64.29 -17.68 54.46
CA ILE A 51 -62.97 -17.09 54.19
C ILE A 51 -61.88 -18.17 54.15
N LYS A 52 -61.92 -19.14 55.08
CA LYS A 52 -60.98 -20.28 55.10
C LYS A 52 -61.06 -21.10 53.82
N GLN A 53 -62.26 -21.39 53.32
CA GLN A 53 -62.48 -22.10 52.06
C GLN A 53 -61.99 -21.30 50.86
N THR A 54 -62.33 -20.00 50.79
CA THR A 54 -61.83 -19.11 49.72
C THR A 54 -60.31 -19.09 49.69
N LYS A 55 -59.66 -18.97 50.84
CA LYS A 55 -58.19 -19.00 50.94
C LYS A 55 -57.62 -20.31 50.40
N ALA A 56 -58.20 -21.45 50.76
CA ALA A 56 -57.73 -22.76 50.29
C ALA A 56 -57.84 -22.88 48.76
N LEU A 57 -58.98 -22.49 48.18
CA LEU A 57 -59.18 -22.49 46.72
C LEU A 57 -58.22 -21.54 46.01
N THR A 58 -58.01 -20.33 46.54
CA THR A 58 -57.05 -19.39 45.96
C THR A 58 -55.62 -19.91 46.04
N ARG A 59 -55.25 -20.59 47.12
CA ARG A 59 -53.92 -21.20 47.27
C ARG A 59 -53.68 -22.29 46.23
N GLU A 60 -54.65 -23.17 46.02
CA GLU A 60 -54.57 -24.20 44.98
C GLU A 60 -54.45 -23.57 43.58
N GLN A 61 -55.20 -22.49 43.31
CA GLN A 61 -55.08 -21.74 42.06
C GLN A 61 -53.68 -21.14 41.87
N VAL A 62 -53.07 -20.61 42.94
CA VAL A 62 -51.70 -20.10 42.91
C VAL A 62 -50.72 -21.21 42.59
N GLU A 63 -50.81 -22.36 43.27
CA GLU A 63 -49.92 -23.52 43.05
C GLU A 63 -49.98 -24.01 41.59
N ARG A 64 -51.18 -24.17 41.01
CA ARG A 64 -51.35 -24.53 39.60
C ARG A 64 -50.76 -23.49 38.64
N GLN A 65 -50.96 -22.20 38.92
CA GLN A 65 -50.42 -21.14 38.07
C GLN A 65 -48.90 -21.01 38.19
N GLU A 66 -48.31 -21.39 39.33
CA GLU A 66 -46.85 -21.40 39.52
C GLU A 66 -46.19 -22.45 38.64
N GLU A 67 -46.82 -23.61 38.48
CA GLU A 67 -46.35 -24.64 37.54
C GLU A 67 -46.38 -24.13 36.10
N CYS A 68 -47.51 -23.59 35.63
CA CYS A 68 -47.59 -23.01 34.29
C CYS A 68 -46.60 -21.85 34.07
N LEU A 69 -46.30 -21.08 35.13
CA LEU A 69 -45.34 -19.98 35.04
C LEU A 69 -43.90 -20.48 34.83
N LYS A 70 -43.55 -21.68 35.28
CA LYS A 70 -42.24 -22.30 35.00
C LYS A 70 -42.07 -22.54 33.50
N ASP A 71 -43.09 -23.08 32.85
CA ASP A 71 -43.06 -23.36 31.41
C ASP A 71 -43.00 -22.05 30.60
N LEU A 72 -43.82 -21.06 30.97
CA LEU A 72 -43.78 -19.72 30.37
C LEU A 72 -42.41 -19.05 30.56
N ARG A 73 -41.76 -19.25 31.72
CA ARG A 73 -40.41 -18.73 31.97
C ARG A 73 -39.39 -19.39 31.05
N GLN A 74 -39.44 -20.70 30.89
CA GLN A 74 -38.55 -21.42 29.98
C GLN A 74 -38.75 -20.96 28.53
N LEU A 75 -40.00 -20.86 28.08
CA LEU A 75 -40.33 -20.36 26.75
C LEU A 75 -39.82 -18.93 26.54
N PHE A 76 -40.04 -18.03 27.51
CA PHE A 76 -39.50 -16.68 27.47
C PHE A 76 -37.97 -16.66 27.35
N LEU A 77 -37.26 -17.47 28.15
CA LEU A 77 -35.79 -17.55 28.10
C LEU A 77 -35.29 -18.06 26.74
N GLN A 78 -35.92 -19.11 26.20
CA GLN A 78 -35.57 -19.63 24.87
C GLN A 78 -35.79 -18.58 23.77
N LYS A 79 -36.93 -17.88 23.79
CA LYS A 79 -37.21 -16.81 22.82
C LYS A 79 -36.27 -15.61 23.00
N LYS A 80 -35.92 -15.28 24.24
CA LYS A 80 -34.95 -14.22 24.57
C LYS A 80 -33.57 -14.53 23.97
N GLU A 81 -33.07 -15.74 24.18
CA GLU A 81 -31.77 -16.17 23.65
C GLU A 81 -31.74 -16.10 22.11
N ARG A 82 -32.84 -16.52 21.46
CA ARG A 82 -33.00 -16.41 20.00
C ARG A 82 -33.00 -14.95 19.54
N TYR A 83 -33.65 -14.05 20.27
CA TYR A 83 -33.64 -12.61 19.98
C TYR A 83 -32.25 -11.99 20.19
N GLU A 84 -31.53 -12.36 21.26
CA GLU A 84 -30.17 -11.85 21.52
C GLU A 84 -29.18 -12.28 20.43
N ARG A 85 -29.29 -13.52 19.94
CA ARG A 85 -28.53 -13.99 18.77
C ARG A 85 -28.82 -13.16 17.51
N LEU A 86 -30.09 -12.86 17.26
CA LEU A 86 -30.50 -11.99 16.15
C LEU A 86 -29.98 -10.55 16.29
N SER A 87 -30.00 -9.98 17.50
CA SER A 87 -29.42 -8.64 17.74
C SER A 87 -27.89 -8.64 17.56
N SER A 88 -27.22 -9.73 17.95
CA SER A 88 -25.79 -9.93 17.67
C SER A 88 -25.49 -9.98 16.18
N LEU A 89 -26.37 -10.59 15.36
CA LEU A 89 -26.27 -10.56 13.90
C LEU A 89 -26.32 -9.14 13.33
N ASP A 90 -27.23 -8.29 13.82
CA ASP A 90 -27.30 -6.88 13.39
C ASP A 90 -26.00 -6.13 13.70
N ASN A 91 -25.43 -6.34 14.91
CA ASN A 91 -24.14 -5.78 15.28
C ASN A 91 -23.00 -6.28 14.38
N MET A 92 -23.01 -7.58 14.03
CA MET A 92 -22.05 -8.13 13.07
C MET A 92 -22.20 -7.49 11.69
N ARG A 93 -23.42 -7.26 11.20
CA ARG A 93 -23.67 -6.55 9.92
C ARG A 93 -23.15 -5.11 9.95
N GLN A 94 -23.38 -4.39 11.05
CA GLN A 94 -22.86 -3.03 11.20
C GLN A 94 -21.32 -3.01 11.20
N ASN A 95 -20.69 -3.93 11.92
CA ASN A 95 -19.23 -4.09 11.93
C ASN A 95 -18.69 -4.45 10.54
N LEU A 96 -19.37 -5.32 9.80
CA LEU A 96 -19.01 -5.64 8.42
C LEU A 96 -19.01 -4.37 7.55
N GLU A 97 -20.04 -3.55 7.67
CA GLU A 97 -20.16 -2.33 6.88
C GLU A 97 -19.06 -1.33 7.23
N ASP A 98 -18.74 -1.18 8.52
CA ASP A 98 -17.64 -0.31 8.94
C ASP A 98 -16.27 -0.85 8.50
N LEU A 99 -16.06 -2.17 8.46
CA LEU A 99 -14.85 -2.76 7.89
C LEU A 99 -14.76 -2.52 6.37
N LYS A 100 -15.87 -2.56 5.62
CA LYS A 100 -15.86 -2.20 4.18
C LYS A 100 -15.46 -0.75 3.98
N LYS A 101 -15.98 0.18 4.80
CA LYS A 101 -15.59 1.61 4.77
C LYS A 101 -14.09 1.77 5.05
N LYS A 102 -13.56 1.07 6.05
CA LYS A 102 -12.12 1.04 6.36
C LYS A 102 -11.30 0.45 5.21
N MET A 103 -11.77 -0.62 4.58
CA MET A 103 -11.09 -1.25 3.43
C MET A 103 -10.96 -0.27 2.27
N ALA A 104 -12.02 0.45 1.92
CA ALA A 104 -12.01 1.44 0.85
C ALA A 104 -10.95 2.52 1.08
N TRP A 105 -10.89 3.11 2.27
CA TRP A 105 -9.88 4.12 2.62
C TRP A 105 -8.46 3.54 2.79
N CYS A 106 -8.33 2.26 3.16
CA CYS A 106 -7.04 1.57 3.20
C CYS A 106 -6.42 1.43 1.81
N LEU A 107 -7.23 1.12 0.80
CA LEU A 107 -6.76 1.03 -0.60
C LEU A 107 -6.29 2.40 -1.10
N VAL A 108 -7.04 3.48 -0.84
CA VAL A 108 -6.60 4.86 -1.15
C VAL A 108 -5.26 5.17 -0.51
N ARG A 109 -5.06 4.81 0.77
CA ARG A 109 -3.78 4.99 1.47
C ARG A 109 -2.64 4.23 0.77
N TYR A 110 -2.89 2.98 0.37
CA TYR A 110 -1.91 2.14 -0.30
C TYR A 110 -1.45 2.74 -1.64
N PHE A 111 -2.38 3.09 -2.53
CA PHE A 111 -2.06 3.69 -3.83
C PHE A 111 -1.42 5.08 -3.67
N SER A 112 -1.94 5.91 -2.74
CA SER A 112 -1.32 7.20 -2.39
C SER A 112 0.13 7.08 -1.92
N ALA A 113 0.46 6.04 -1.17
CA ALA A 113 1.83 5.77 -0.72
C ALA A 113 2.73 5.32 -1.89
N SER A 114 2.19 4.51 -2.80
CA SER A 114 2.86 4.13 -4.05
C SER A 114 3.20 5.35 -4.91
N CYS A 115 2.23 6.25 -5.14
CA CYS A 115 2.46 7.52 -5.86
C CYS A 115 3.55 8.37 -5.21
N ARG A 116 3.58 8.47 -3.87
CA ARG A 116 4.65 9.20 -3.16
C ARG A 116 6.03 8.59 -3.41
N SER A 117 6.13 7.27 -3.43
CA SER A 117 7.37 6.54 -3.71
C SER A 117 7.88 6.83 -5.13
N VAL A 118 6.99 6.75 -6.13
CA VAL A 118 7.34 7.06 -7.53
C VAL A 118 7.72 8.54 -7.69
N LYS A 119 6.97 9.47 -7.10
CA LYS A 119 7.31 10.92 -7.08
C LYS A 119 8.68 11.21 -6.46
N SER A 120 9.07 10.45 -5.43
CA SER A 120 10.39 10.58 -4.81
C SER A 120 11.50 10.18 -5.77
N ARG A 121 11.37 9.00 -6.39
CA ARG A 121 12.33 8.49 -7.37
C ARG A 121 12.43 9.37 -8.61
N LEU A 122 11.29 9.82 -9.14
CA LEU A 122 11.22 10.72 -10.29
C LEU A 122 12.03 12.00 -10.03
N ARG A 123 11.87 12.62 -8.86
CA ARG A 123 12.64 13.82 -8.47
C ARG A 123 14.15 13.57 -8.47
N SER A 124 14.60 12.41 -7.98
CA SER A 124 16.02 12.03 -8.02
C SER A 124 16.54 11.96 -9.45
N HIS A 125 15.83 11.26 -10.34
CA HIS A 125 16.26 11.14 -11.74
C HIS A 125 16.18 12.46 -12.52
N GLU A 126 15.19 13.32 -12.24
CA GLU A 126 15.11 14.67 -12.81
C GLU A 126 16.31 15.54 -12.39
N THR A 127 16.76 15.42 -11.12
CA THR A 127 17.96 16.13 -10.67
C THR A 127 19.25 15.61 -11.34
N GLU A 128 19.40 14.30 -11.51
CA GLU A 128 20.54 13.71 -12.22
C GLU A 128 20.57 14.10 -13.70
N GLN A 129 19.41 14.08 -14.36
CA GLN A 129 19.25 14.53 -15.75
C GLN A 129 19.70 15.99 -15.92
N ALA A 130 19.28 16.88 -15.02
CA ALA A 130 19.68 18.29 -15.04
C ALA A 130 21.20 18.47 -14.88
N GLN A 131 21.84 17.68 -14.00
CA GLN A 131 23.31 17.70 -13.83
C GLN A 131 24.04 17.21 -15.08
N HIS A 132 23.56 16.15 -15.73
CA HIS A 132 24.14 15.66 -16.98
C HIS A 132 23.99 16.68 -18.12
N GLN A 133 22.82 17.32 -18.23
CA GLN A 133 22.58 18.40 -19.20
C GLN A 133 23.57 19.56 -19.02
N GLN A 134 23.78 19.98 -17.76
CA GLN A 134 24.70 21.06 -17.43
C GLN A 134 26.16 20.70 -17.79
N LYS A 135 26.60 19.46 -17.49
CA LYS A 135 27.95 18.97 -17.85
C LYS A 135 28.16 18.91 -19.36
N ILE A 136 27.18 18.43 -20.12
CA ILE A 136 27.25 18.40 -21.59
C ILE A 136 27.39 19.83 -22.15
N SER A 137 26.60 20.77 -21.63
CA SER A 137 26.68 22.17 -22.08
C SER A 137 28.05 22.81 -21.81
N ALA A 138 28.70 22.45 -20.69
CA ALA A 138 30.03 22.94 -20.35
C ALA A 138 31.11 22.34 -21.26
N PHE A 139 31.04 21.03 -21.54
CA PHE A 139 31.99 20.37 -22.45
C PHE A 139 31.84 20.85 -23.90
N LYS A 140 30.62 21.10 -24.38
CA LYS A 140 30.39 21.68 -25.73
C LYS A 140 31.06 23.05 -25.88
N LYS A 141 30.91 23.94 -24.88
CA LYS A 141 31.59 25.25 -24.88
C LYS A 141 33.12 25.14 -24.87
N GLN A 142 33.68 24.16 -24.14
CA GLN A 142 35.13 23.94 -24.13
C GLN A 142 35.64 23.45 -25.50
N LEU A 143 34.86 22.60 -26.17
CA LEU A 143 35.22 22.07 -27.48
C LEU A 143 35.22 23.18 -28.54
N GLU A 144 34.18 24.01 -28.56
CA GLU A 144 34.06 25.18 -29.45
C GLU A 144 35.24 26.15 -29.27
N LYS A 145 35.63 26.43 -28.02
CA LYS A 145 36.80 27.27 -27.72
C LYS A 145 38.12 26.67 -28.26
N LEU A 146 38.32 25.36 -28.07
CA LEU A 146 39.53 24.68 -28.55
C LEU A 146 39.58 24.60 -30.08
N GLU A 147 38.43 24.47 -30.74
CA GLU A 147 38.32 24.52 -32.21
C GLU A 147 38.67 25.90 -32.77
N GLU A 148 38.19 26.97 -32.14
CA GLU A 148 38.57 28.35 -32.49
C GLU A 148 40.09 28.57 -32.32
N GLU A 149 40.66 28.18 -31.17
CA GLU A 149 42.10 28.26 -30.92
C GLU A 149 42.90 27.48 -31.98
N SER A 150 42.47 26.27 -32.35
CA SER A 150 43.11 25.47 -33.39
C SER A 150 43.07 26.14 -34.77
N SER A 151 41.91 26.73 -35.12
CA SER A 151 41.73 27.46 -36.38
C SER A 151 42.68 28.66 -36.47
N THR A 152 42.80 29.45 -35.39
CA THR A 152 43.72 30.59 -35.35
C THR A 152 45.18 30.16 -35.51
N LEU A 153 45.60 29.09 -34.82
CA LEU A 153 46.96 28.58 -34.90
C LEU A 153 47.30 28.07 -36.31
N ASN A 154 46.36 27.38 -36.96
CA ASN A 154 46.55 26.89 -38.34
C ASN A 154 46.69 28.05 -39.34
N GLN A 155 45.96 29.15 -39.13
CA GLN A 155 46.11 30.35 -39.95
C GLN A 155 47.48 31.01 -39.74
N GLU A 156 47.97 31.13 -38.50
CA GLU A 156 49.32 31.64 -38.21
C GLU A 156 50.43 30.79 -38.84
N ILE A 157 50.29 29.45 -38.83
CA ILE A 157 51.24 28.55 -39.48
C ILE A 157 51.31 28.83 -40.98
N LYS A 158 50.16 29.00 -41.63
CA LYS A 158 50.07 29.30 -43.07
C LYS A 158 50.74 30.63 -43.41
N ASP A 159 50.52 31.66 -42.60
CA ASP A 159 51.12 32.98 -42.80
C ASP A 159 52.66 32.93 -42.62
N LYS A 160 53.15 32.18 -41.62
CA LYS A 160 54.60 31.96 -41.41
C LYS A 160 55.25 31.17 -42.55
N GLN A 161 54.58 30.15 -43.08
CA GLN A 161 55.06 29.41 -44.25
C GLN A 161 55.17 30.31 -45.49
N GLN A 162 54.20 31.20 -45.69
CA GLN A 162 54.22 32.15 -46.80
C GLN A 162 55.32 33.22 -46.64
N ALA A 163 55.60 33.65 -45.41
CA ALA A 163 56.73 34.52 -45.10
C ALA A 163 58.09 33.83 -45.34
N LEU A 164 58.23 32.55 -44.96
CA LEU A 164 59.42 31.74 -45.24
C LEU A 164 59.67 31.59 -46.73
N PHE A 165 58.62 31.40 -47.53
CA PHE A 165 58.74 31.32 -49.00
C PHE A 165 59.29 32.62 -49.61
N LYS A 166 58.77 33.78 -49.17
CA LYS A 166 59.26 35.10 -49.62
C LYS A 166 60.71 35.36 -49.20
N GLY A 167 61.06 35.02 -47.95
CA GLY A 167 62.44 35.11 -47.47
C GLY A 167 63.40 34.21 -48.25
N ARG A 168 62.94 33.05 -48.73
CA ARG A 168 63.70 32.15 -49.60
C ARG A 168 63.95 32.75 -50.99
N GLU A 169 62.94 33.40 -51.59
CA GLU A 169 63.12 34.12 -52.86
C GLU A 169 64.10 35.30 -52.75
N GLU A 170 64.07 36.05 -51.64
CA GLU A 170 65.04 37.12 -51.38
C GLU A 170 66.45 36.56 -51.15
N TYR A 171 66.58 35.46 -50.42
CA TYR A 171 67.85 34.74 -50.27
C TYR A 171 68.40 34.27 -51.62
N ASP A 172 67.56 33.71 -52.50
CA ASP A 172 67.99 33.24 -53.82
C ASP A 172 68.45 34.41 -54.72
N LYS A 173 67.80 35.58 -54.62
CA LYS A 173 68.24 36.82 -55.31
C LYS A 173 69.60 37.30 -54.80
N LEU A 174 69.77 37.39 -53.48
CA LEU A 174 71.04 37.79 -52.86
C LEU A 174 72.16 36.77 -53.15
N SER A 175 71.84 35.48 -53.20
CA SER A 175 72.78 34.42 -53.58
C SER A 175 73.17 34.50 -55.06
N MET A 176 72.26 34.90 -55.95
CA MET A 176 72.60 35.22 -57.34
C MET A 176 73.51 36.46 -57.45
N GLU A 177 73.26 37.51 -56.67
CA GLU A 177 74.14 38.69 -56.61
C GLU A 177 75.52 38.35 -56.05
N GLU A 178 75.59 37.54 -54.98
CA GLU A 178 76.84 36.99 -54.45
C GLU A 178 77.58 36.20 -55.52
N LYS A 179 76.89 35.27 -56.21
CA LYS A 179 77.46 34.50 -57.33
C LYS A 179 77.94 35.42 -58.47
N ASN A 180 77.22 36.49 -58.80
CA ASN A 180 77.63 37.44 -59.83
C ASN A 180 78.88 38.25 -59.42
N ILE A 181 78.95 38.66 -58.15
CA ILE A 181 80.15 39.29 -57.57
C ILE A 181 81.32 38.30 -57.55
N GLN A 182 81.06 37.02 -57.25
CA GLN A 182 82.04 35.95 -57.23
C GLN A 182 82.56 35.61 -58.63
N VAL A 183 81.70 35.61 -59.65
CA VAL A 183 82.08 35.49 -61.09
C VAL A 183 82.89 36.71 -61.54
N SER A 184 82.56 37.91 -61.08
CA SER A 184 83.31 39.13 -61.36
C SER A 184 84.69 39.13 -60.68
N LEU A 185 84.78 38.67 -59.43
CA LEU A 185 86.02 38.46 -58.69
C LEU A 185 86.88 37.36 -59.32
N GLU A 186 86.26 36.26 -59.75
CA GLU A 186 86.90 35.21 -60.53
C GLU A 186 87.40 35.73 -61.86
N SER A 187 86.67 36.59 -62.59
CA SER A 187 87.16 37.17 -63.84
C SER A 187 88.43 38.03 -63.63
N LYS A 188 88.51 38.77 -62.52
CA LYS A 188 89.69 39.58 -62.15
C LYS A 188 90.85 38.71 -61.64
N LEU A 189 90.58 37.66 -60.87
CA LEU A 189 91.58 36.67 -60.43
C LEU A 189 92.07 35.77 -61.57
N LYS A 190 91.20 35.45 -62.54
CA LYS A 190 91.50 34.67 -63.74
C LYS A 190 92.31 35.50 -64.74
N ARG A 191 92.10 36.82 -64.83
CA ARG A 191 92.99 37.75 -65.55
C ARG A 191 94.38 37.87 -64.89
N LYS A 192 94.46 37.87 -63.55
CA LYS A 192 95.73 37.82 -62.79
C LYS A 192 96.46 36.46 -62.96
N LYS A 193 95.72 35.33 -62.94
CA LYS A 193 96.27 33.98 -63.13
C LYS A 193 96.59 33.67 -64.60
N GLN A 194 95.88 34.23 -65.58
CA GLN A 194 96.19 34.13 -67.01
C GLN A 194 97.44 34.91 -67.40
N LEU A 195 97.74 36.01 -66.72
CA LEU A 195 99.03 36.72 -66.88
C LEU A 195 100.21 35.98 -66.22
N MET A 196 99.97 35.02 -65.32
CA MET A 196 101.02 34.26 -64.62
C MET A 196 101.16 32.78 -65.04
N ALA A 197 100.19 32.22 -65.78
CA ALA A 197 100.17 30.80 -66.15
C ALA A 197 100.30 30.53 -67.67
N SER A 198 100.92 31.45 -68.42
CA SER A 198 101.32 31.25 -69.82
C SER A 198 102.84 31.04 -70.00
N ARG A 199 103.51 30.35 -69.06
CA ARG A 199 104.92 29.96 -69.19
C ARG A 199 105.31 28.53 -68.76
N SER A 200 104.38 27.64 -68.39
CA SER A 200 104.76 26.26 -68.05
C SER A 200 103.78 25.16 -68.49
N ASN A 201 104.22 24.45 -69.53
CA ASN A 201 103.97 23.04 -69.89
C ASN A 201 102.53 22.58 -70.23
N ARG A 202 102.24 22.48 -71.54
CA ARG A 202 100.98 22.09 -72.20
C ARG A 202 100.45 20.69 -71.81
N LEU A 203 101.30 19.85 -71.19
CA LEU A 203 101.07 18.44 -70.87
C LEU A 203 100.34 18.18 -69.53
N ARG A 204 100.29 19.13 -68.59
CA ARG A 204 99.60 18.94 -67.29
C ARG A 204 98.07 18.84 -67.41
N ARG A 205 97.51 19.15 -68.59
CA ARG A 205 96.06 19.07 -68.89
C ARG A 205 95.53 17.64 -68.88
N PHE A 206 96.39 16.63 -69.07
CA PHE A 206 96.01 15.21 -69.02
C PHE A 206 96.20 14.58 -67.63
N GLY A 207 96.62 15.38 -66.63
CA GLY A 207 96.85 14.98 -65.25
C GLY A 207 98.00 15.75 -64.62
N ASN A 208 97.89 16.07 -63.33
CA ASN A 208 98.88 16.90 -62.61
C ASN A 208 100.30 16.31 -62.60
N HIS A 209 100.43 14.99 -62.72
CA HIS A 209 101.68 14.21 -62.74
C HIS A 209 102.04 13.64 -64.13
N MET A 210 101.37 14.10 -65.21
CA MET A 210 101.58 13.56 -66.56
C MET A 210 102.96 13.86 -67.14
N PRO A 211 103.54 15.07 -66.99
CA PRO A 211 104.91 15.34 -67.44
C PRO A 211 105.95 14.40 -66.82
N GLU A 212 105.82 14.13 -65.51
CA GLU A 212 106.73 13.28 -64.73
C GLU A 212 106.62 11.79 -65.13
N LEU A 213 105.40 11.34 -65.49
CA LEU A 213 105.19 10.01 -66.05
C LEU A 213 105.85 9.87 -67.43
N LEU A 214 105.68 10.85 -68.33
CA LEU A 214 106.27 10.81 -69.67
C LEU A 214 107.80 10.79 -69.62
N GLU A 215 108.40 11.56 -68.71
CA GLU A 215 109.84 11.54 -68.45
C GLU A 215 110.30 10.16 -67.96
N SER A 216 109.54 9.53 -67.07
CA SER A 216 109.82 8.16 -66.59
C SER A 216 109.69 7.09 -67.67
N ILE A 217 108.73 7.24 -68.59
CA ILE A 217 108.57 6.36 -69.75
C ILE A 217 109.78 6.51 -70.68
N ASN A 218 110.19 7.74 -70.98
CA ASN A 218 111.37 8.02 -71.80
C ASN A 218 112.63 7.40 -71.18
N LYS A 219 112.84 7.58 -69.87
CA LYS A 219 113.96 7.02 -69.13
C LYS A 219 113.96 5.48 -69.12
N ALA A 220 112.80 4.86 -68.94
CA ALA A 220 112.67 3.40 -68.99
C ALA A 220 112.90 2.82 -70.39
N PHE A 221 112.51 3.54 -71.45
CA PHE A 221 112.78 3.13 -72.84
C PHE A 221 114.26 3.24 -73.18
N SER A 222 114.93 4.34 -72.80
CA SER A 222 116.38 4.49 -73.02
C SER A 222 117.22 3.47 -72.26
N GLN A 223 116.68 2.88 -71.18
CA GLN A 223 117.30 1.80 -70.42
C GLN A 223 116.99 0.40 -71.00
N GLY A 224 116.34 0.31 -72.16
CA GLY A 224 116.00 -0.96 -72.82
C GLY A 224 114.94 -1.79 -72.11
N ARG A 225 114.18 -1.20 -71.16
CA ARG A 225 113.13 -1.94 -70.42
C ARG A 225 111.86 -2.17 -71.23
N PHE A 226 111.68 -1.40 -72.30
CA PHE A 226 110.57 -1.49 -73.24
C PHE A 226 111.11 -1.99 -74.59
N ILE A 227 110.42 -2.95 -75.21
CA ILE A 227 110.74 -3.45 -76.56
C ILE A 227 110.33 -2.40 -77.59
N LYS A 228 109.09 -1.91 -77.52
CA LYS A 228 108.64 -0.72 -78.25
C LYS A 228 108.15 0.32 -77.26
N LYS A 229 108.49 1.58 -77.54
CA LYS A 229 108.12 2.70 -76.67
C LYS A 229 106.60 2.89 -76.66
N PRO A 230 105.94 2.91 -75.49
CA PRO A 230 104.51 3.21 -75.42
C PRO A 230 104.20 4.60 -75.99
N VAL A 231 103.08 4.73 -76.71
CA VAL A 231 102.64 5.98 -77.34
C VAL A 231 101.44 6.53 -76.58
N GLY A 232 101.58 7.71 -76.00
CA GLY A 232 100.49 8.40 -75.29
C GLY A 232 100.97 9.58 -74.44
N PRO A 233 100.06 10.25 -73.70
CA PRO A 233 98.62 9.99 -73.69
C PRO A 233 98.00 10.32 -75.06
N ILE A 234 97.00 9.58 -75.51
CA ILE A 234 96.39 9.73 -76.85
C ILE A 234 96.01 11.18 -77.14
N GLY A 235 95.46 11.88 -76.15
CA GLY A 235 95.06 13.30 -76.25
C GLY A 235 96.20 14.26 -76.57
N ALA A 236 97.46 13.91 -76.25
CA ALA A 236 98.62 14.71 -76.61
C ALA A 236 99.12 14.41 -78.04
N CYS A 237 98.73 13.27 -78.62
CA CYS A 237 99.11 12.82 -79.96
C CYS A 237 98.09 13.19 -81.06
N ILE A 238 96.98 13.84 -80.67
CA ILE A 238 95.93 14.28 -81.59
C ILE A 238 95.71 15.78 -81.46
N SER A 239 95.32 16.43 -82.54
CA SER A 239 94.89 17.84 -82.53
C SER A 239 93.63 18.01 -83.37
N LEU A 240 92.82 19.01 -83.05
CA LEU A 240 91.59 19.28 -83.78
C LEU A 240 91.85 20.24 -84.93
N LYS A 241 91.26 19.96 -86.09
CA LYS A 241 91.25 20.90 -87.22
C LYS A 241 90.38 22.13 -86.93
N ASP A 242 89.27 21.94 -86.21
CA ASP A 242 88.36 23.00 -85.73
C ASP A 242 88.27 22.97 -84.19
N PRO A 243 88.78 23.99 -83.47
CA PRO A 243 88.73 24.06 -82.02
C PRO A 243 87.31 24.06 -81.42
N SER A 244 86.30 24.50 -82.16
CA SER A 244 84.92 24.53 -81.68
C SER A 244 84.32 23.13 -81.48
N LEU A 245 84.97 22.09 -82.02
CA LEU A 245 84.54 20.69 -81.90
C LEU A 245 85.10 19.97 -80.67
N ALA A 246 85.83 20.68 -79.80
CA ALA A 246 86.52 20.08 -78.65
C ALA A 246 85.59 19.29 -77.73
N VAL A 247 84.44 19.86 -77.36
CA VAL A 247 83.49 19.21 -76.45
C VAL A 247 82.90 17.93 -77.06
N ALA A 248 82.55 17.97 -78.34
CA ALA A 248 82.02 16.81 -79.07
C ALA A 248 83.04 15.66 -79.13
N VAL A 249 84.30 15.98 -79.46
CA VAL A 249 85.36 14.98 -79.57
C VAL A 249 85.81 14.45 -78.21
N GLU A 250 85.88 15.30 -77.18
CA GLU A 250 86.19 14.87 -75.81
C GLU A 250 85.10 13.95 -75.26
N SER A 251 83.83 14.26 -75.55
CA SER A 251 82.68 13.43 -75.15
C SER A 251 82.66 12.09 -75.89
N CYS A 252 83.16 12.06 -77.13
CA CYS A 252 83.34 10.84 -77.92
C CYS A 252 84.47 9.95 -77.37
N LEU A 253 85.66 10.52 -77.14
CA LEU A 253 86.84 9.75 -76.75
C LEU A 253 86.87 9.42 -75.25
N ARG A 254 86.24 10.23 -74.40
CA ARG A 254 86.15 10.06 -72.94
C ARG A 254 87.51 9.71 -72.31
N GLY A 255 87.57 8.62 -71.54
CA GLY A 255 88.78 8.14 -70.86
C GLY A 255 89.94 7.81 -71.80
N LEU A 256 89.68 7.58 -73.09
CA LEU A 256 90.72 7.23 -74.06
C LEU A 256 91.72 8.35 -74.29
N ILE A 257 91.33 9.61 -74.08
CA ILE A 257 92.22 10.77 -74.21
C ILE A 257 93.43 10.67 -73.29
N LYS A 258 93.29 10.00 -72.14
CA LYS A 258 94.39 9.82 -71.19
C LYS A 258 95.19 8.54 -71.46
N SER A 259 94.67 7.63 -72.29
CA SER A 259 95.21 6.29 -72.48
C SER A 259 96.54 6.26 -73.21
N PHE A 260 97.25 5.13 -73.10
CA PHE A 260 98.51 4.87 -73.78
C PHE A 260 98.42 3.58 -74.60
N CYS A 261 99.03 3.56 -75.77
CA CYS A 261 99.17 2.38 -76.62
C CYS A 261 100.49 1.66 -76.32
N CYS A 262 100.44 0.34 -76.16
CA CYS A 262 101.61 -0.54 -76.05
C CYS A 262 101.58 -1.59 -77.15
N ASP A 263 102.74 -1.94 -77.70
CA ASP A 263 102.84 -2.90 -78.82
C ASP A 263 102.55 -4.35 -78.41
N ASN A 264 102.87 -4.70 -77.15
CA ASN A 264 102.79 -6.06 -76.63
C ASN A 264 102.54 -6.07 -75.10
N TYR A 265 102.09 -7.23 -74.59
CA TYR A 265 101.78 -7.42 -73.18
C TYR A 265 102.99 -7.30 -72.23
N ARG A 266 104.22 -7.50 -72.73
CA ARG A 266 105.43 -7.32 -71.90
C ARG A 266 105.65 -5.85 -71.59
N ASP A 267 105.53 -5.00 -72.60
CA ASP A 267 105.63 -3.54 -72.45
C ASP A 267 104.47 -2.98 -71.62
N GLU A 268 103.26 -3.52 -71.75
CA GLU A 268 102.13 -3.16 -70.88
C GLU A 268 102.46 -3.31 -69.39
N LYS A 269 103.02 -4.46 -68.96
CA LYS A 269 103.39 -4.71 -67.56
C LYS A 269 104.39 -3.68 -67.05
N VAL A 270 105.35 -3.29 -67.89
CA VAL A 270 106.37 -2.28 -67.56
C VAL A 270 105.72 -0.91 -67.37
N LEU A 271 104.82 -0.51 -68.27
CA LEU A 271 104.11 0.76 -68.19
C LEU A 271 103.14 0.80 -67.00
N GLN A 272 102.43 -0.28 -66.73
CA GLN A 272 101.52 -0.40 -65.59
C GLN A 272 102.27 -0.26 -64.25
N GLY A 273 103.48 -0.81 -64.18
CA GLY A 273 104.39 -0.64 -63.05
C GLY A 273 104.75 0.84 -62.85
N LEU A 274 105.18 1.54 -63.91
CA LEU A 274 105.51 2.96 -63.85
C LEU A 274 104.31 3.82 -63.44
N MET A 275 103.12 3.59 -64.01
CA MET A 275 101.91 4.36 -63.70
C MET A 275 101.46 4.20 -62.24
N SER A 276 101.75 3.07 -61.60
CA SER A 276 101.35 2.81 -60.21
C SER A 276 101.98 3.79 -59.21
N SER A 277 103.14 4.36 -59.54
CA SER A 277 103.83 5.36 -58.70
C SER A 277 103.21 6.76 -58.79
N TYR A 278 102.44 7.05 -59.84
CA TYR A 278 101.89 8.39 -60.09
C TYR A 278 100.36 8.46 -59.96
N PHE A 279 99.66 7.33 -60.14
CA PHE A 279 98.20 7.31 -60.17
C PHE A 279 97.63 6.20 -59.26
N PRO A 280 96.66 6.53 -58.37
CA PRO A 280 95.93 5.54 -57.59
C PRO A 280 95.09 4.63 -58.51
N ARG A 281 94.83 3.39 -58.07
CA ARG A 281 94.15 2.37 -58.90
C ARG A 281 92.81 2.84 -59.49
N SER A 282 92.06 3.68 -58.78
CA SER A 282 90.76 4.18 -59.20
C SER A 282 90.79 5.25 -60.31
N ASN A 283 91.94 5.86 -60.59
CA ASN A 283 92.05 6.99 -61.53
C ASN A 283 93.30 6.88 -62.44
N ARG A 284 93.72 5.65 -62.75
CA ARG A 284 94.87 5.38 -63.62
C ARG A 284 94.48 5.46 -65.09
N PRO A 285 95.33 6.05 -65.96
CA PRO A 285 95.11 6.00 -67.41
C PRO A 285 95.07 4.55 -67.93
N GLN A 286 94.18 4.28 -68.90
CA GLN A 286 94.06 2.94 -69.49
C GLN A 286 95.25 2.67 -70.43
N ILE A 287 95.76 1.43 -70.41
CA ILE A 287 96.77 0.96 -71.37
C ILE A 287 96.07 0.07 -72.38
N ILE A 288 96.29 0.32 -73.66
CA ILE A 288 95.68 -0.40 -74.79
C ILE A 288 96.80 -1.14 -75.49
N VAL A 289 96.74 -2.48 -75.52
CA VAL A 289 97.74 -3.31 -76.19
C VAL A 289 97.30 -3.54 -77.64
N CYS A 290 98.04 -2.98 -78.60
CA CYS A 290 97.78 -3.09 -80.03
C CYS A 290 99.10 -3.15 -80.80
N LEU A 291 99.21 -4.03 -81.80
CA LEU A 291 100.43 -4.16 -82.60
C LEU A 291 100.73 -2.85 -83.34
N PHE A 292 101.94 -2.32 -83.20
CA PHE A 292 102.33 -1.09 -83.86
C PHE A 292 102.64 -1.35 -85.33
N THR A 293 101.96 -0.60 -86.19
CA THR A 293 102.11 -0.61 -87.64
C THR A 293 102.41 0.79 -88.15
N ASP A 294 103.19 0.89 -89.22
CA ASP A 294 103.54 2.18 -89.84
C ASP A 294 102.52 2.63 -90.90
N ARG A 295 101.43 1.87 -91.08
CA ARG A 295 100.37 2.15 -92.04
C ARG A 295 99.02 2.20 -91.34
N VAL A 296 98.23 3.21 -91.66
CA VAL A 296 96.82 3.30 -91.24
C VAL A 296 96.04 2.20 -91.96
N TYR A 297 95.03 1.62 -91.30
CA TYR A 297 94.16 0.61 -91.89
C TYR A 297 93.52 1.10 -93.20
N ASN A 298 93.32 0.19 -94.16
CA ASN A 298 92.57 0.52 -95.37
C ASN A 298 91.08 0.64 -95.02
N LEU A 299 90.57 1.87 -95.01
CA LEU A 299 89.18 2.20 -94.64
C LEU A 299 88.24 2.27 -95.85
N GLN A 300 88.67 1.85 -97.04
CA GLN A 300 87.86 1.92 -98.25
C GLN A 300 86.53 1.14 -98.05
N GLY A 301 85.42 1.87 -98.09
CA GLY A 301 84.06 1.33 -97.89
C GLY A 301 83.62 1.14 -96.43
N ARG A 302 84.44 1.49 -95.42
CA ARG A 302 84.11 1.33 -93.99
C ARG A 302 83.72 2.63 -93.27
N GLY A 303 84.29 3.76 -93.66
CA GLY A 303 83.97 5.06 -93.05
C GLY A 303 82.57 5.56 -93.41
N VAL A 304 82.01 6.41 -92.54
CA VAL A 304 80.80 7.18 -92.85
C VAL A 304 81.12 8.27 -93.87
N GLN A 305 80.26 8.44 -94.88
CA GLN A 305 80.36 9.54 -95.82
C GLN A 305 79.08 10.37 -95.78
N HIS A 306 79.21 11.66 -95.48
CA HIS A 306 78.11 12.62 -95.48
C HIS A 306 78.56 13.93 -96.14
N PRO A 307 77.73 14.57 -96.99
CA PRO A 307 78.13 15.78 -97.72
C PRO A 307 78.36 17.01 -96.83
N GLU A 308 77.70 17.07 -95.66
CA GLU A 308 77.71 18.25 -94.78
C GLU A 308 78.45 18.04 -93.44
N PHE A 309 78.59 16.79 -92.99
CA PHE A 309 79.07 16.49 -91.63
C PHE A 309 80.30 15.61 -91.69
N LEU A 310 81.33 15.98 -90.92
CA LEU A 310 82.60 15.26 -90.87
C LEU A 310 82.52 14.10 -89.88
N SER A 311 83.28 13.05 -90.15
CA SER A 311 83.53 12.00 -89.17
C SER A 311 84.48 12.49 -88.07
N VAL A 312 84.48 11.84 -86.90
CA VAL A 312 85.46 12.15 -85.84
C VAL A 312 86.88 11.96 -86.34
N LEU A 313 87.14 10.95 -87.18
CA LEU A 313 88.44 10.74 -87.82
C LEU A 313 88.84 11.94 -88.70
N ASP A 314 87.93 12.46 -89.51
CA ASP A 314 88.22 13.58 -90.42
C ASP A 314 88.41 14.92 -89.69
N CYS A 315 87.84 15.05 -88.49
CA CYS A 315 87.99 16.24 -87.63
C CYS A 315 89.36 16.31 -86.93
N LEU A 316 90.09 15.20 -86.85
CA LEU A 316 91.36 15.09 -86.15
C LEU A 316 92.55 15.20 -87.12
N ASN A 317 93.62 15.81 -86.64
CA ASN A 317 94.96 15.72 -87.21
C ASN A 317 95.81 14.81 -86.32
N ILE A 318 96.16 13.64 -86.85
CA ILE A 318 96.87 12.57 -86.15
C ILE A 318 98.08 12.16 -87.00
N GLU A 319 99.28 12.40 -86.48
CA GLU A 319 100.53 12.12 -87.21
C GLU A 319 100.98 10.65 -87.09
N ASN A 320 100.66 9.99 -85.96
CA ASN A 320 101.13 8.64 -85.67
C ASN A 320 100.08 7.58 -86.08
N PRO A 321 100.38 6.70 -87.06
CA PRO A 321 99.44 5.66 -87.53
C PRO A 321 98.94 4.72 -86.43
N VAL A 322 99.75 4.46 -85.40
CA VAL A 322 99.36 3.63 -84.25
C VAL A 322 98.19 4.24 -83.50
N ILE A 323 98.19 5.58 -83.30
CA ILE A 323 97.11 6.28 -82.61
C ILE A 323 95.85 6.30 -83.45
N THR A 324 95.97 6.51 -84.76
CA THR A 324 94.84 6.45 -85.69
C THR A 324 94.19 5.07 -85.67
N ASN A 325 94.98 4.00 -85.83
CA ASN A 325 94.48 2.62 -85.81
C ASN A 325 93.88 2.25 -84.45
N CYS A 326 94.49 2.67 -83.35
CA CYS A 326 93.96 2.43 -82.01
C CYS A 326 92.59 3.09 -81.79
N LEU A 327 92.40 4.34 -82.25
CA LEU A 327 91.11 5.02 -82.13
C LEU A 327 90.03 4.39 -83.03
N ILE A 328 90.41 3.87 -84.20
CA ILE A 328 89.53 3.08 -85.07
C ILE A 328 89.11 1.78 -84.37
N ASP A 329 90.06 1.04 -83.79
CA ASP A 329 89.77 -0.23 -83.11
C ASP A 329 88.90 -0.03 -81.85
N MET A 330 89.19 1.01 -81.06
CA MET A 330 88.53 1.20 -79.77
C MET A 330 87.22 1.96 -79.84
N ARG A 331 87.08 2.92 -80.75
CA ARG A 331 85.86 3.77 -80.88
C ARG A 331 85.27 3.81 -82.27
N SER A 332 85.91 3.23 -83.28
CA SER A 332 85.44 3.27 -84.67
C SER A 332 85.17 4.72 -85.10
N ILE A 333 86.12 5.62 -84.85
CA ILE A 333 86.00 7.07 -85.07
C ILE A 333 85.69 7.45 -86.52
N GLU A 334 85.99 6.57 -87.47
CA GLU A 334 85.64 6.68 -88.90
C GLU A 334 84.14 6.47 -89.16
N SER A 335 83.40 5.92 -88.19
CA SER A 335 81.96 5.61 -88.27
C SER A 335 81.10 6.56 -87.43
N ILE A 336 81.70 7.61 -86.85
CA ILE A 336 81.02 8.55 -85.93
C ILE A 336 80.99 9.94 -86.55
N LEU A 337 79.81 10.56 -86.65
CA LEU A 337 79.66 11.92 -87.16
C LEU A 337 79.69 12.98 -86.04
N ILE A 338 80.13 14.20 -86.37
CA ILE A 338 79.97 15.37 -85.50
C ILE A 338 78.96 16.33 -86.13
N ILE A 339 77.85 16.59 -85.42
CA ILE A 339 76.74 17.42 -85.88
C ILE A 339 76.47 18.50 -84.83
N LYS A 340 77.00 19.71 -85.04
CA LYS A 340 77.05 20.77 -84.01
C LYS A 340 75.69 21.06 -83.35
N GLU A 341 74.60 21.08 -84.12
CA GLU A 341 73.27 21.47 -83.65
C GLU A 341 72.41 20.26 -83.21
N ASN A 342 71.89 20.29 -81.98
CA ASN A 342 71.14 19.19 -81.36
C ASN A 342 69.92 18.73 -82.18
N ALA A 343 69.15 19.69 -82.72
CA ALA A 343 67.97 19.40 -83.53
C ALA A 343 68.34 18.70 -84.86
N ARG A 344 69.44 19.13 -85.50
CA ARG A 344 69.94 18.50 -86.73
C ARG A 344 70.46 17.09 -86.46
N ALA A 345 71.20 16.90 -85.37
CA ALA A 345 71.74 15.59 -85.01
C ALA A 345 70.62 14.55 -84.84
N ARG A 346 69.52 14.92 -84.16
CA ARG A 346 68.33 14.07 -84.02
C ARG A 346 67.68 13.79 -85.37
N LYS A 347 67.52 14.81 -86.23
CA LYS A 347 66.92 14.64 -87.56
C LYS A 347 67.73 13.69 -88.45
N VAL A 348 69.05 13.83 -88.48
CA VAL A 348 69.96 13.02 -89.33
C VAL A 348 70.07 11.58 -88.83
N MET A 349 70.14 11.36 -87.52
CA MET A 349 70.34 10.01 -86.95
C MET A 349 69.05 9.23 -86.72
N GLN A 350 67.94 9.91 -86.39
CA GLN A 350 66.68 9.28 -85.96
C GLN A 350 65.49 9.61 -86.86
N GLY A 351 65.54 10.71 -87.61
CA GLY A 351 64.42 11.14 -88.48
C GLY A 351 64.32 10.35 -89.79
N SER A 352 65.40 9.73 -90.24
CA SER A 352 65.46 8.86 -91.42
C SER A 352 66.43 7.70 -91.19
N ARG A 353 66.62 6.80 -92.17
CA ARG A 353 67.71 5.81 -92.09
C ARG A 353 69.04 6.57 -91.95
N PRO A 354 69.88 6.23 -90.96
CA PRO A 354 71.16 6.92 -90.75
C PRO A 354 72.07 6.74 -91.97
N PRO A 355 73.04 7.64 -92.19
CA PRO A 355 74.02 7.50 -93.27
C PRO A 355 74.72 6.14 -93.23
N LYS A 356 75.02 5.58 -94.41
CA LYS A 356 75.66 4.25 -94.51
C LYS A 356 76.97 4.26 -93.70
N ASN A 357 77.16 3.21 -92.91
CA ASN A 357 78.28 3.04 -91.97
C ASN A 357 78.34 4.04 -90.80
N CYS A 358 77.30 4.86 -90.55
CA CYS A 358 77.24 5.73 -89.37
C CYS A 358 76.69 4.97 -88.15
N ARG A 359 77.47 4.90 -87.06
CA ARG A 359 77.09 4.20 -85.82
C ARG A 359 76.43 5.11 -84.80
N GLU A 360 77.03 6.28 -84.57
CA GLU A 360 76.59 7.29 -83.60
C GLU A 360 77.02 8.68 -84.07
N ALA A 361 76.43 9.72 -83.48
CA ALA A 361 76.85 11.10 -83.70
C ALA A 361 76.96 11.87 -82.38
N PHE A 362 77.82 12.89 -82.36
CA PHE A 362 77.98 13.80 -81.22
C PHE A 362 77.66 15.24 -81.60
N THR A 363 77.05 15.98 -80.66
CA THR A 363 76.73 17.40 -80.84
C THR A 363 77.79 18.32 -80.24
N ALA A 364 77.71 19.63 -80.54
CA ALA A 364 78.66 20.60 -79.98
C ALA A 364 78.59 20.67 -78.45
N ASP A 365 77.45 20.31 -77.86
CA ASP A 365 77.23 20.28 -76.41
C ASP A 365 77.69 18.96 -75.76
N GLY A 366 78.16 18.00 -76.56
CA GLY A 366 78.66 16.70 -76.09
C GLY A 366 77.58 15.61 -76.01
N ASP A 367 76.36 15.89 -76.45
CA ASP A 367 75.27 14.91 -76.42
C ASP A 367 75.53 13.78 -77.43
N GLN A 368 75.20 12.56 -77.00
CA GLN A 368 75.46 11.35 -77.76
C GLN A 368 74.17 10.84 -78.40
N VAL A 369 74.18 10.73 -79.73
CA VAL A 369 73.00 10.43 -80.54
C VAL A 369 73.19 9.10 -81.28
N TYR A 370 72.34 8.13 -80.94
CA TYR A 370 72.17 6.87 -81.67
C TYR A 370 70.90 6.93 -82.52
N THR A 371 70.74 5.95 -83.41
CA THR A 371 69.53 5.78 -84.23
C THR A 371 68.23 5.70 -83.44
N ASN A 372 68.29 5.11 -82.24
CA ASN A 372 67.09 4.87 -81.41
C ASN A 372 67.15 5.54 -80.03
N ARG A 373 68.26 6.22 -79.68
CA ARG A 373 68.48 6.78 -78.33
C ARG A 373 69.24 8.10 -78.41
N TYR A 374 68.90 9.03 -77.53
CA TYR A 374 69.57 10.32 -77.38
C TYR A 374 69.95 10.48 -75.92
N TYR A 375 71.24 10.60 -75.63
CA TYR A 375 71.75 10.79 -74.27
C TYR A 375 72.23 12.23 -74.12
N THR A 376 71.51 12.99 -73.31
CA THR A 376 71.90 14.34 -72.88
C THR A 376 72.93 14.23 -71.76
N THR A 377 74.01 15.00 -71.82
CA THR A 377 75.04 14.95 -70.76
C THR A 377 74.61 15.73 -69.52
N GLU A 378 74.26 15.06 -68.42
CA GLU A 378 73.79 15.67 -67.16
C GLU A 378 74.93 16.20 -66.28
N ARG A 379 74.75 17.39 -65.67
CA ARG A 379 75.76 18.09 -64.85
C ARG A 379 75.72 17.82 -63.34
N GLU A 380 74.75 17.10 -62.80
CA GLU A 380 74.55 17.02 -61.34
C GLU A 380 74.10 15.63 -60.87
N VAL A 381 75.07 14.74 -60.65
CA VAL A 381 74.92 13.58 -59.74
C VAL A 381 75.47 14.02 -58.38
N LEU A 382 74.62 14.57 -57.50
CA LEU A 382 74.87 14.75 -56.05
C LEU A 382 73.64 15.37 -55.37
N ALA A 383 72.65 14.56 -55.00
CA ALA A 383 71.75 14.87 -53.87
C ALA A 383 70.94 13.62 -53.49
N GLN A 384 71.43 12.91 -52.48
CA GLN A 384 70.70 11.92 -51.70
C GLN A 384 70.72 12.41 -50.25
N TYR A 385 69.62 12.22 -49.52
CA TYR A 385 69.38 12.43 -48.06
C TYR A 385 68.53 13.65 -47.60
N LEU A 386 67.44 13.32 -46.87
CA LEU A 386 66.58 14.09 -45.94
C LEU A 386 65.32 14.78 -46.53
N GLY A 387 64.11 14.69 -45.95
CA GLY A 387 63.68 14.21 -44.63
C GLY A 387 62.16 13.91 -44.52
N GLY A 388 61.77 13.28 -43.41
CA GLY A 388 60.38 12.97 -43.02
C GLY A 388 59.84 13.94 -41.97
N ASP A 389 58.51 13.94 -41.79
CA ASP A 389 57.74 14.88 -40.96
C ASP A 389 56.92 14.13 -39.89
N PRO A 390 57.13 14.38 -38.58
CA PRO A 390 56.26 13.95 -37.50
C PRO A 390 55.53 15.14 -36.85
N GLU A 391 54.50 15.69 -37.49
CA GLU A 391 53.62 16.71 -36.86
C GLU A 391 52.11 16.45 -37.05
N ALA A 392 51.74 15.23 -37.46
CA ALA A 392 50.35 14.80 -37.67
C ALA A 392 49.72 14.06 -36.47
N GLU A 393 50.49 13.54 -35.51
CA GLU A 393 49.97 12.62 -34.46
C GLU A 393 49.44 13.32 -33.18
N ILE A 394 49.75 14.59 -32.93
CA ILE A 394 49.31 15.28 -31.70
C ILE A 394 47.89 15.88 -31.85
N ARG A 395 47.45 16.21 -33.07
CA ARG A 395 46.16 16.86 -33.34
C ARG A 395 44.93 15.95 -33.19
N GLN A 396 45.10 14.63 -33.19
CA GLN A 396 43.98 13.68 -33.15
C GLN A 396 43.69 13.12 -31.73
N ALA A 397 44.60 13.29 -30.77
CA ALA A 397 44.51 12.64 -29.45
C ALA A 397 43.73 13.45 -28.38
N VAL A 398 43.65 14.79 -28.50
CA VAL A 398 42.97 15.64 -27.51
C VAL A 398 41.49 15.85 -27.84
N CYS A 399 41.15 16.16 -29.11
CA CYS A 399 39.76 16.30 -29.53
C CYS A 399 38.98 14.97 -29.45
N SER A 400 39.61 13.83 -29.76
CA SER A 400 38.93 12.52 -29.70
C SER A 400 38.54 12.09 -28.29
N LYS A 401 39.30 12.48 -27.26
CA LYS A 401 38.94 12.17 -25.86
C LYS A 401 37.74 12.98 -25.36
N LEU A 402 37.68 14.28 -25.68
CA LEU A 402 36.51 15.09 -25.30
C LEU A 402 35.25 14.64 -26.08
N ASP A 403 35.36 14.32 -27.37
CA ASP A 403 34.24 13.80 -28.17
C ASP A 403 33.71 12.45 -27.67
N GLN A 404 34.60 11.53 -27.29
CA GLN A 404 34.19 10.25 -26.70
C GLN A 404 33.47 10.46 -25.36
N THR A 405 33.94 11.41 -24.54
CA THR A 405 33.32 11.72 -23.25
C THR A 405 31.94 12.38 -23.43
N LEU A 406 31.81 13.27 -24.43
CA LEU A 406 30.52 13.87 -24.82
C LEU A 406 29.54 12.80 -25.30
N LYS A 407 29.94 11.88 -26.19
CA LYS A 407 29.06 10.78 -26.64
C LYS A 407 28.56 9.88 -25.50
N ILE A 408 29.43 9.58 -24.53
CA ILE A 408 29.03 8.78 -23.35
C ILE A 408 28.03 9.55 -22.49
N LEU A 409 28.24 10.86 -22.29
CA LEU A 409 27.33 11.69 -21.50
C LEU A 409 25.99 11.93 -22.22
N GLU A 410 26.00 12.13 -23.54
CA GLU A 410 24.80 12.27 -24.37
C GLU A 410 23.95 10.99 -24.34
N LYS A 411 24.57 9.81 -24.47
CA LYS A 411 23.87 8.54 -24.31
C LYS A 411 23.26 8.38 -22.91
N LYS A 412 24.01 8.71 -21.86
CA LYS A 412 23.50 8.68 -20.47
C LYS A 412 22.33 9.64 -20.26
N LEU A 413 22.37 10.81 -20.89
CA LEU A 413 21.28 11.78 -20.83
C LEU A 413 20.02 11.22 -21.52
N GLU A 414 20.18 10.57 -22.66
CA GLU A 414 19.10 9.94 -23.43
C GLU A 414 18.46 8.76 -22.64
N ASP A 415 19.29 7.90 -22.03
CA ASP A 415 18.85 6.81 -21.15
C ASP A 415 18.08 7.35 -19.93
N HIS A 416 18.58 8.43 -19.30
CA HIS A 416 17.90 9.09 -18.18
C HIS A 416 16.61 9.79 -18.61
N GLN A 417 16.56 10.40 -19.80
CA GLN A 417 15.34 10.99 -20.37
C GLN A 417 14.26 9.93 -20.58
N ALA A 418 14.61 8.79 -21.18
CA ALA A 418 13.68 7.67 -21.34
C ALA A 418 13.19 7.14 -19.99
N THR A 419 14.08 7.04 -19.00
CA THR A 419 13.73 6.60 -17.64
C THR A 419 12.78 7.59 -16.93
N VAL A 420 13.05 8.89 -17.03
CA VAL A 420 12.18 9.95 -16.48
C VAL A 420 10.81 9.92 -17.15
N GLN A 421 10.74 9.73 -18.48
CA GLN A 421 9.48 9.62 -19.19
C GLN A 421 8.67 8.39 -18.74
N ALA A 422 9.31 7.21 -18.69
CA ALA A 422 8.65 6.00 -18.20
C ALA A 422 8.13 6.13 -16.75
N MET A 423 8.87 6.83 -15.88
CA MET A 423 8.41 7.10 -14.51
C MET A 423 7.28 8.13 -14.44
N LYS A 424 7.22 9.09 -15.38
CA LYS A 424 6.08 10.01 -15.50
C LYS A 424 4.82 9.29 -15.94
N ASP A 425 4.94 8.37 -16.90
CA ASP A 425 3.82 7.56 -17.37
C ASP A 425 3.30 6.62 -16.26
N ASP A 426 4.20 5.94 -15.53
CA ASP A 426 3.85 5.12 -14.35
C ASP A 426 3.22 5.96 -13.22
N LEU A 427 3.70 7.18 -13.00
CA LEU A 427 3.11 8.09 -12.04
C LEU A 427 1.69 8.51 -12.44
N SER A 428 1.48 8.85 -13.71
CA SER A 428 0.16 9.21 -14.25
C SER A 428 -0.84 8.07 -14.05
N LEU A 429 -0.45 6.84 -14.41
CA LEU A 429 -1.30 5.67 -14.24
C LEU A 429 -1.68 5.46 -12.76
N ARG A 430 -0.71 5.55 -11.84
CA ARG A 430 -0.99 5.38 -10.40
C ARG A 430 -1.80 6.52 -9.79
N GLU A 431 -1.67 7.75 -10.32
CA GLU A 431 -2.50 8.87 -9.92
C GLU A 431 -3.95 8.68 -10.34
N GLU A 432 -4.18 8.18 -11.55
CA GLU A 432 -5.51 7.77 -12.05
C GLU A 432 -6.11 6.66 -11.17
N GLU A 433 -5.35 5.58 -10.89
CA GLU A 433 -5.78 4.52 -9.97
C GLU A 433 -6.11 5.05 -8.57
N THR A 434 -5.35 6.03 -8.08
CA THR A 434 -5.59 6.67 -6.78
C THR A 434 -6.87 7.49 -6.79
N GLN A 435 -7.12 8.26 -7.86
CA GLN A 435 -8.34 9.05 -8.04
C GLN A 435 -9.57 8.15 -8.14
N ASP A 436 -9.49 7.07 -8.92
CA ASP A 436 -10.55 6.07 -9.06
C ASP A 436 -10.88 5.40 -7.71
N CYS A 437 -9.84 5.00 -6.97
CA CYS A 437 -10.02 4.43 -5.63
C CYS A 437 -10.61 5.46 -4.65
N GLU A 438 -10.23 6.73 -4.77
CA GLU A 438 -10.76 7.80 -3.91
C GLU A 438 -12.23 8.12 -4.24
N ALA A 439 -12.62 8.11 -5.52
CA ALA A 439 -14.00 8.25 -5.94
C ALA A 439 -14.86 7.11 -5.39
N LYS A 440 -14.44 5.85 -5.61
CA LYS A 440 -15.11 4.66 -5.06
C LYS A 440 -15.17 4.67 -3.53
N ALA A 441 -14.11 5.14 -2.86
CA ALA A 441 -14.09 5.26 -1.41
C ALA A 441 -15.06 6.33 -0.89
N LYS A 442 -15.20 7.46 -1.59
CA LYS A 442 -16.15 8.52 -1.24
C LYS A 442 -17.61 8.10 -1.43
N GLU A 443 -17.91 7.28 -2.44
CA GLU A 443 -19.24 6.68 -2.62
C GLU A 443 -19.61 5.76 -1.44
N ILE A 444 -18.66 4.97 -0.95
CA ILE A 444 -18.87 4.04 0.17
C ILE A 444 -18.88 4.77 1.53
N CYS A 445 -17.98 5.75 1.70
CA CYS A 445 -17.82 6.50 2.93
C CYS A 445 -17.30 7.92 2.64
N PRO A 446 -18.17 8.95 2.66
CA PRO A 446 -17.78 10.31 2.30
C PRO A 446 -16.76 10.91 3.28
N VAL A 447 -16.70 10.41 4.52
CA VAL A 447 -15.75 10.85 5.54
C VAL A 447 -14.46 10.04 5.46
N ARG A 448 -13.32 10.72 5.31
CA ARG A 448 -12.00 10.09 5.28
C ARG A 448 -11.66 9.46 6.63
N GLN A 449 -11.41 8.15 6.63
CA GLN A 449 -11.01 7.42 7.84
C GLN A 449 -9.50 7.22 7.91
N GLN A 450 -8.92 7.38 9.10
CA GLN A 450 -7.55 6.94 9.37
C GLN A 450 -7.55 5.44 9.64
N VAL A 451 -6.86 4.69 8.79
CA VAL A 451 -6.77 3.23 8.88
C VAL A 451 -5.33 2.85 9.20
N GLY A 452 -5.09 2.23 10.35
CA GLY A 452 -3.76 1.75 10.76
C GLY A 452 -3.42 0.37 10.17
N GLN A 453 -4.41 -0.51 10.11
CA GLN A 453 -4.29 -1.91 9.66
C GLN A 453 -3.97 -2.04 8.16
N SER A 454 -3.49 -3.22 7.75
CA SER A 454 -3.22 -3.53 6.34
C SER A 454 -4.49 -4.00 5.63
N ALA A 455 -4.57 -3.79 4.30
CA ALA A 455 -5.70 -4.22 3.48
C ALA A 455 -5.95 -5.73 3.59
N LYS A 456 -4.88 -6.54 3.66
CA LYS A 456 -4.96 -8.00 3.84
C LYS A 456 -5.61 -8.40 5.18
N SER A 457 -5.29 -7.67 6.26
CA SER A 457 -5.87 -7.94 7.58
C SER A 457 -7.36 -7.63 7.60
N ILE A 458 -7.76 -6.50 7.01
CA ILE A 458 -9.16 -6.08 6.95
C ILE A 458 -9.97 -7.04 6.06
N ASP A 459 -9.43 -7.46 4.92
CA ASP A 459 -10.09 -8.41 4.01
C ASP A 459 -10.29 -9.80 4.63
N ALA A 460 -9.29 -10.31 5.37
CA ALA A 460 -9.43 -11.55 6.13
C ALA A 460 -10.52 -11.45 7.21
N GLU A 461 -10.59 -10.31 7.89
CA GLU A 461 -11.62 -10.05 8.89
C GLU A 461 -13.02 -9.95 8.26
N ILE A 462 -13.16 -9.21 7.15
CA ILE A 462 -14.40 -9.15 6.36
C ILE A 462 -14.84 -10.55 5.94
N THR A 463 -13.94 -11.37 5.41
CA THR A 463 -14.25 -12.73 4.95
C THR A 463 -14.75 -13.61 6.09
N ARG A 464 -14.04 -13.59 7.24
CA ARG A 464 -14.44 -14.32 8.44
C ARG A 464 -15.82 -13.88 8.94
N LEU A 465 -16.07 -12.57 8.94
CA LEU A 465 -17.32 -11.99 9.44
C LEU A 465 -18.49 -12.28 8.48
N ARG A 466 -18.28 -12.28 7.16
CA ARG A 466 -19.27 -12.73 6.16
C ARG A 466 -19.65 -14.18 6.36
N GLN A 467 -18.66 -15.06 6.55
CA GLN A 467 -18.91 -16.47 6.76
C GLN A 467 -19.73 -16.71 8.03
N LYS A 468 -19.40 -16.00 9.12
CA LYS A 468 -20.14 -16.07 10.37
C LYS A 468 -21.57 -15.55 10.25
N ILE A 469 -21.78 -14.42 9.56
CA ILE A 469 -23.12 -13.88 9.28
C ILE A 469 -23.94 -14.89 8.47
N SER A 470 -23.38 -15.48 7.41
CA SER A 470 -24.07 -16.44 6.55
C SER A 470 -24.47 -17.73 7.30
N THR A 471 -23.62 -18.25 8.17
CA THR A 471 -23.95 -19.43 9.00
C THR A 471 -25.08 -19.14 9.98
N GLU A 472 -25.08 -17.97 10.61
CA GLU A 472 -26.09 -17.56 11.58
C GLU A 472 -27.43 -17.23 10.90
N GLU A 473 -27.41 -16.58 9.74
CA GLU A 473 -28.59 -16.29 8.91
C GLU A 473 -29.30 -17.55 8.43
N SER A 474 -28.54 -18.56 8.00
CA SER A 474 -29.10 -19.86 7.58
C SER A 474 -29.83 -20.58 8.73
N SER A 475 -29.49 -20.24 9.97
CA SER A 475 -30.08 -20.82 11.17
C SER A 475 -31.28 -20.02 11.71
N HIS A 476 -31.53 -18.81 11.19
CA HIS A 476 -32.51 -17.89 11.73
C HIS A 476 -33.58 -17.57 10.68
N GLY A 477 -34.81 -18.04 10.93
CA GLY A 477 -36.02 -17.69 10.15
C GLY A 477 -36.38 -16.20 10.24
N ASP A 478 -37.62 -15.85 9.89
CA ASP A 478 -38.06 -14.45 9.78
C ASP A 478 -37.75 -13.59 11.03
N LYS A 479 -37.02 -12.49 10.81
CA LYS A 479 -36.56 -11.55 11.83
C LYS A 479 -37.73 -10.93 12.59
N GLU A 480 -38.77 -10.50 11.87
CA GLU A 480 -39.93 -9.88 12.50
C GLU A 480 -40.70 -10.88 13.35
N GLN A 481 -40.81 -12.12 12.88
CA GLN A 481 -41.41 -13.20 13.63
C GLN A 481 -40.68 -13.45 14.96
N VAL A 482 -39.34 -13.49 14.98
CA VAL A 482 -38.57 -13.66 16.22
C VAL A 482 -38.82 -12.53 17.22
N ILE A 483 -38.86 -11.28 16.74
CA ILE A 483 -39.13 -10.10 17.58
C ILE A 483 -40.55 -10.18 18.16
N ARG A 484 -41.55 -10.50 17.33
CA ARG A 484 -42.95 -10.66 17.76
C ARG A 484 -43.09 -11.77 18.80
N GLU A 485 -42.54 -12.96 18.53
CA GLU A 485 -42.58 -14.10 19.44
C GLU A 485 -41.91 -13.80 20.80
N TYR A 486 -40.79 -13.09 20.80
CA TYR A 486 -40.13 -12.66 22.04
C TYR A 486 -40.99 -11.65 22.81
N ALA A 487 -41.53 -10.63 22.14
CA ALA A 487 -42.36 -9.61 22.76
C ALA A 487 -43.63 -10.22 23.38
N GLU A 488 -44.29 -11.14 22.66
CA GLU A 488 -45.45 -11.87 23.14
C GLU A 488 -45.12 -12.75 24.35
N ALA A 489 -44.06 -13.58 24.26
CA ALA A 489 -43.63 -14.43 25.38
C ALA A 489 -43.26 -13.61 26.62
N HIS A 490 -42.58 -12.47 26.45
CA HIS A 490 -42.24 -11.56 27.54
C HIS A 490 -43.48 -10.93 28.17
N SER A 491 -44.41 -10.43 27.37
CA SER A 491 -45.67 -9.84 27.84
C SER A 491 -46.50 -10.86 28.62
N ASN A 492 -46.66 -12.08 28.07
CA ASN A 492 -47.40 -13.16 28.70
C ASN A 492 -46.78 -13.59 30.03
N TYR A 493 -45.45 -13.82 30.05
CA TYR A 493 -44.74 -14.15 31.29
C TYR A 493 -44.87 -13.06 32.35
N LYS A 494 -44.70 -11.79 31.96
CA LYS A 494 -44.79 -10.65 32.87
C LYS A 494 -46.19 -10.47 33.44
N SER A 495 -47.21 -10.53 32.59
CA SER A 495 -48.62 -10.43 32.98
C SER A 495 -49.00 -11.53 33.97
N LYS A 496 -48.68 -12.79 33.64
CA LYS A 496 -48.99 -13.94 34.51
C LYS A 496 -48.21 -13.90 35.83
N SER A 497 -46.94 -13.51 35.81
CA SER A 497 -46.13 -13.32 37.01
C SER A 497 -46.70 -12.22 37.92
N SER A 498 -47.23 -11.12 37.35
CA SER A 498 -47.90 -10.07 38.13
C SER A 498 -49.17 -10.58 38.79
N GLN A 499 -50.05 -11.24 38.04
CA GLN A 499 -51.29 -11.84 38.58
C GLN A 499 -51.00 -12.77 39.75
N LEU A 500 -49.99 -13.63 39.61
CA LEU A 500 -49.59 -14.58 40.64
C LEU A 500 -49.08 -13.87 41.91
N ARG A 501 -48.30 -12.80 41.74
CA ARG A 501 -47.85 -11.94 42.84
C ARG A 501 -49.03 -11.29 43.59
N ASP A 502 -50.04 -10.84 42.85
CA ASP A 502 -51.21 -10.20 43.45
C ASP A 502 -52.10 -11.20 44.18
N LEU A 503 -52.24 -12.43 43.65
CA LEU A 503 -52.93 -13.53 44.34
C LEU A 503 -52.21 -13.93 45.64
N ARG A 504 -50.87 -13.99 45.64
CA ARG A 504 -50.09 -14.25 46.87
C ARG A 504 -50.34 -13.16 47.93
N LYS A 505 -50.29 -11.88 47.53
CA LYS A 505 -50.64 -10.77 48.44
C LYS A 505 -52.07 -10.85 48.95
N PHE A 506 -53.00 -11.31 48.13
CA PHE A 506 -54.39 -11.51 48.54
C PHE A 506 -54.51 -12.62 49.60
N ILE A 507 -53.81 -13.74 49.43
CA ILE A 507 -53.72 -14.82 50.43
C ILE A 507 -53.16 -14.27 51.75
N ASP A 508 -52.07 -13.50 51.71
CA ASP A 508 -51.47 -12.91 52.92
C ASP A 508 -52.45 -11.99 53.65
N ARG A 509 -53.25 -11.21 52.90
CA ARG A 509 -54.32 -10.37 53.48
C ARG A 509 -55.43 -11.22 54.12
N LEU A 510 -55.85 -12.30 53.47
CA LEU A 510 -56.84 -13.22 54.03
C LEU A 510 -56.31 -13.84 55.32
N ASP A 511 -55.03 -14.17 55.40
CA ASP A 511 -54.39 -14.69 56.60
C ASP A 511 -54.52 -13.74 57.79
N HIS A 512 -54.18 -12.47 57.60
CA HIS A 512 -54.34 -11.46 58.65
C HIS A 512 -55.79 -11.29 59.08
N ILE A 513 -56.73 -11.22 58.12
CA ILE A 513 -58.16 -11.10 58.41
C ILE A 513 -58.68 -12.32 59.18
N MET A 514 -58.21 -13.52 58.85
CA MET A 514 -58.62 -14.75 59.53
C MET A 514 -58.16 -14.78 60.98
N ILE A 515 -56.89 -14.44 61.24
CA ILE A 515 -56.32 -14.40 62.60
C ILE A 515 -57.14 -13.43 63.47
N ASP A 516 -57.32 -12.20 62.98
CA ASP A 516 -58.04 -11.14 63.68
C ASP A 516 -59.53 -11.50 63.90
N ARG A 517 -60.21 -12.09 62.92
CA ARG A 517 -61.60 -12.58 63.09
C ARG A 517 -61.70 -13.72 64.10
N GLN A 518 -60.74 -14.65 64.10
CA GLN A 518 -60.72 -15.77 65.04
C GLN A 518 -60.57 -15.27 66.48
N ASP A 519 -59.69 -14.30 66.70
CA ASP A 519 -59.45 -13.71 68.02
C ASP A 519 -60.65 -12.88 68.50
N ARG A 520 -61.27 -12.10 67.60
CA ARG A 520 -62.55 -11.42 67.89
C ARG A 520 -63.66 -12.40 68.24
N TYR A 521 -63.84 -13.47 67.46
CA TYR A 521 -64.84 -14.50 67.75
C TYR A 521 -64.64 -15.12 69.14
N LYS A 522 -63.40 -15.52 69.48
CA LYS A 522 -63.08 -16.08 70.81
C LYS A 522 -63.39 -15.08 71.93
N SER A 523 -62.99 -13.82 71.75
CA SER A 523 -63.18 -12.75 72.73
C SER A 523 -64.65 -12.42 72.95
N MET A 524 -65.40 -12.20 71.87
CA MET A 524 -66.85 -11.93 71.93
C MET A 524 -67.61 -13.10 72.52
N ARG A 525 -67.33 -14.33 72.08
CA ARG A 525 -68.00 -15.53 72.63
C ARG A 525 -67.80 -15.66 74.13
N ARG A 526 -66.58 -15.45 74.63
CA ARG A 526 -66.30 -15.47 76.07
C ARG A 526 -67.03 -14.34 76.80
N SER A 527 -66.92 -13.11 76.30
CA SER A 527 -67.53 -11.93 76.91
C SER A 527 -69.05 -12.04 77.00
N LEU A 528 -69.70 -12.38 75.89
CA LEU A 528 -71.16 -12.50 75.81
C LEU A 528 -71.69 -13.63 76.70
N SER A 529 -70.97 -14.77 76.78
CA SER A 529 -71.37 -15.88 77.64
C SER A 529 -71.28 -15.53 79.12
N VAL A 530 -70.20 -14.83 79.53
CA VAL A 530 -70.05 -14.34 80.91
C VAL A 530 -71.11 -13.30 81.24
N ARG A 531 -71.35 -12.33 80.36
CA ARG A 531 -72.40 -11.31 80.56
C ARG A 531 -73.79 -11.94 80.65
N CYS A 532 -74.13 -12.83 79.73
CA CYS A 532 -75.38 -13.60 79.76
C CYS A 532 -75.58 -14.28 81.12
N LYS A 533 -74.51 -14.94 81.60
CA LYS A 533 -74.51 -15.61 82.90
C LYS A 533 -74.78 -14.65 84.05
N LEU A 534 -74.11 -13.50 84.10
CA LEU A 534 -74.28 -12.53 85.16
C LEU A 534 -75.67 -11.90 85.16
N TYR A 535 -76.18 -11.48 84.00
CA TYR A 535 -77.53 -10.92 83.90
C TYR A 535 -78.60 -11.95 84.27
N PHE A 536 -78.45 -13.19 83.80
CA PHE A 536 -79.38 -14.26 84.16
C PHE A 536 -79.43 -14.48 85.68
N ILE A 537 -78.27 -14.58 86.34
CA ILE A 537 -78.20 -14.73 87.80
C ILE A 537 -78.83 -13.51 88.50
N ASN A 538 -78.56 -12.28 88.02
CA ASN A 538 -79.12 -11.07 88.61
C ASN A 538 -80.66 -11.06 88.55
N TYR A 539 -81.23 -11.32 87.38
CA TYR A 539 -82.68 -11.40 87.19
C TYR A 539 -83.31 -12.51 88.04
N MET A 540 -82.63 -13.65 88.20
CA MET A 540 -83.10 -14.73 89.08
C MET A 540 -83.07 -14.35 90.59
N MET A 541 -82.12 -13.50 91.02
CA MET A 541 -82.03 -13.06 92.42
C MET A 541 -83.17 -12.12 92.84
N GLU A 542 -83.61 -11.21 91.96
CA GLU A 542 -84.78 -10.32 92.20
C GLU A 542 -86.06 -11.11 92.52
N LEU A 543 -86.03 -12.38 92.14
CA LEU A 543 -87.12 -13.32 92.13
C LEU A 543 -87.05 -14.36 93.25
N LYS A 544 -86.12 -14.19 94.19
CA LYS A 544 -85.87 -15.14 95.30
C LYS A 544 -85.66 -16.58 94.81
N CYS A 545 -85.04 -16.76 93.65
CA CYS A 545 -84.62 -18.04 93.11
C CYS A 545 -83.11 -18.03 92.81
N CYS A 546 -82.44 -19.15 93.03
CA CYS A 546 -81.05 -19.34 92.66
C CYS A 546 -80.99 -20.00 91.28
N GLY A 547 -80.66 -19.23 90.24
CA GLY A 547 -80.37 -19.75 88.90
C GLY A 547 -78.86 -19.96 88.66
N SER A 548 -78.50 -20.97 87.89
CA SER A 548 -77.13 -21.16 87.37
C SER A 548 -77.17 -21.56 85.91
N ILE A 549 -76.34 -20.89 85.11
CA ILE A 549 -76.17 -21.13 83.68
C ILE A 549 -74.71 -21.44 83.37
N MET A 550 -74.49 -22.48 82.59
CA MET A 550 -73.17 -23.01 82.25
C MET A 550 -73.04 -23.20 80.75
N PHE A 551 -72.05 -22.52 80.17
CA PHE A 551 -71.70 -22.64 78.76
C PHE A 551 -70.52 -23.60 78.61
N ASP A 552 -70.72 -24.75 77.96
CA ASP A 552 -69.63 -25.59 77.47
C ASP A 552 -69.37 -25.27 76.00
N HIS A 553 -68.36 -24.45 75.82
CA HIS A 553 -67.90 -23.97 74.54
C HIS A 553 -67.19 -25.01 73.66
N ASN A 554 -66.73 -26.12 74.24
CA ASN A 554 -66.04 -27.18 73.53
C ASN A 554 -67.04 -28.24 73.04
N ASN A 555 -68.00 -28.59 73.88
CA ASN A 555 -69.08 -29.51 73.54
C ASN A 555 -70.30 -28.83 72.90
N GLU A 556 -70.27 -27.50 72.76
CA GLU A 556 -71.36 -26.68 72.22
C GLU A 556 -72.69 -26.90 72.97
N THR A 557 -72.65 -26.92 74.31
CA THR A 557 -73.83 -27.10 75.16
C THR A 557 -74.06 -25.92 76.10
N LEU A 558 -75.33 -25.69 76.43
CA LEU A 558 -75.79 -24.69 77.37
C LEU A 558 -76.78 -25.33 78.35
N SER A 559 -76.36 -25.45 79.61
CA SER A 559 -77.22 -25.95 80.69
C SER A 559 -77.69 -24.81 81.58
N ILE A 560 -78.97 -24.87 81.94
CA ILE A 560 -79.65 -23.89 82.82
C ILE A 560 -80.28 -24.71 83.95
N SER A 561 -79.98 -24.35 85.18
CA SER A 561 -80.50 -24.97 86.40
C SER A 561 -81.08 -23.89 87.30
N VAL A 562 -82.20 -24.18 87.96
CA VAL A 562 -82.93 -23.22 88.80
C VAL A 562 -83.37 -23.90 90.08
N LYS A 563 -83.20 -23.20 91.21
CA LYS A 563 -83.57 -23.65 92.56
C LYS A 563 -84.36 -22.57 93.29
N PRO A 564 -85.54 -22.84 93.87
CA PRO A 564 -86.25 -21.90 94.74
C PRO A 564 -85.49 -21.62 96.05
N LEU A 565 -85.58 -20.43 96.64
CA LEU A 565 -85.03 -20.17 97.99
C LEU A 565 -85.78 -21.02 99.04
N GLY A 566 -85.06 -21.91 99.74
CA GLY A 566 -85.58 -22.67 100.88
C GLY A 566 -85.61 -24.19 100.74
N GLN A 567 -85.22 -24.77 99.59
CA GLN A 567 -85.02 -26.22 99.42
C GLN A 567 -83.55 -26.63 99.68
N GLU A 568 -83.31 -27.77 100.32
CA GLU A 568 -81.97 -28.28 100.66
C GLU A 568 -81.06 -28.52 99.42
N GLU A 569 -79.73 -28.43 99.62
CA GLU A 569 -78.71 -28.42 98.57
C GLU A 569 -78.71 -29.64 97.63
N ASN A 570 -79.27 -30.77 98.06
CA ASN A 570 -79.14 -32.09 97.40
C ASN A 570 -79.99 -32.30 96.14
N ASN A 571 -80.96 -31.43 95.83
CA ASN A 571 -81.74 -31.51 94.58
C ASN A 571 -81.41 -30.34 93.64
N VAL A 572 -80.36 -30.51 92.83
CA VAL A 572 -80.17 -29.66 91.63
C VAL A 572 -81.20 -30.11 90.59
N ASN A 573 -82.31 -29.37 90.51
CA ASN A 573 -83.36 -29.66 89.56
C ASN A 573 -83.01 -29.08 88.18
N ASP A 574 -82.81 -30.01 87.22
CA ASP A 574 -82.83 -29.73 85.79
C ASP A 574 -84.17 -29.01 85.46
N MET A 575 -84.25 -28.13 84.45
CA MET A 575 -85.51 -27.40 84.10
C MET A 575 -86.73 -28.34 83.94
N ARG A 576 -86.45 -29.63 83.75
CA ARG A 576 -87.34 -30.78 83.63
C ARG A 576 -88.20 -31.08 84.87
N SER A 577 -87.82 -30.67 86.09
CA SER A 577 -88.58 -30.95 87.34
C SER A 577 -89.26 -29.71 87.95
N LEU A 578 -89.12 -28.54 87.30
CA LEU A 578 -89.78 -27.29 87.70
C LEU A 578 -91.28 -27.29 87.35
N SER A 579 -92.07 -26.49 88.07
CA SER A 579 -93.48 -26.24 87.75
C SER A 579 -93.64 -25.46 86.42
N GLY A 580 -94.83 -25.48 85.82
CA GLY A 580 -95.10 -24.73 84.57
C GLY A 580 -94.81 -23.22 84.70
N GLY A 581 -95.10 -22.64 85.86
CA GLY A 581 -94.81 -21.24 86.19
C GLY A 581 -93.30 -20.97 86.32
N GLU A 582 -92.57 -21.80 87.06
CA GLU A 582 -91.11 -21.66 87.25
C GLU A 582 -90.32 -21.79 85.94
N ARG A 583 -90.76 -22.65 85.03
CA ARG A 583 -90.15 -22.77 83.69
C ARG A 583 -90.37 -21.52 82.86
N SER A 584 -91.62 -21.05 82.79
CA SER A 584 -92.02 -19.85 82.03
C SER A 584 -91.23 -18.62 82.49
N PHE A 585 -91.09 -18.52 83.80
CA PHE A 585 -90.31 -17.49 84.47
C PHE A 585 -88.80 -17.56 84.20
N SER A 586 -88.20 -18.74 84.33
CA SER A 586 -86.77 -18.93 84.04
C SER A 586 -86.45 -18.57 82.59
N THR A 587 -87.38 -18.81 81.67
CA THR A 587 -87.26 -18.40 80.27
C THR A 587 -87.35 -16.90 80.09
N VAL A 588 -88.26 -16.19 80.78
CA VAL A 588 -88.29 -14.72 80.75
C VAL A 588 -86.96 -14.15 81.26
N CYS A 589 -86.42 -14.65 82.38
CA CYS A 589 -85.12 -14.23 82.89
C CYS A 589 -83.98 -14.46 81.90
N PHE A 590 -84.01 -15.58 81.17
CA PHE A 590 -83.03 -15.87 80.14
C PHE A 590 -83.19 -14.97 78.91
N ILE A 591 -84.43 -14.70 78.47
CA ILE A 591 -84.70 -13.77 77.38
C ILE A 591 -84.22 -12.36 77.74
N LEU A 592 -84.51 -11.88 78.95
CA LEU A 592 -84.00 -10.61 79.48
C LEU A 592 -82.46 -10.57 79.46
N ALA A 593 -81.81 -11.64 79.93
CA ALA A 593 -80.35 -11.75 79.91
C ALA A 593 -79.76 -11.76 78.48
N LEU A 594 -80.44 -12.39 77.52
CA LEU A 594 -80.06 -12.34 76.10
C LEU A 594 -80.28 -10.96 75.50
N TRP A 595 -81.35 -10.29 75.88
CA TRP A 595 -81.63 -8.93 75.47
C TRP A 595 -80.53 -7.98 75.95
N GLU A 596 -80.03 -8.09 77.17
CA GLU A 596 -78.92 -7.26 77.68
C GLU A 596 -77.61 -7.35 76.88
N ILE A 597 -77.39 -8.49 76.22
CA ILE A 597 -76.16 -8.75 75.46
C ILE A 597 -76.36 -8.66 73.95
N THR A 598 -77.59 -8.43 73.47
CA THR A 598 -77.92 -8.33 72.05
C THR A 598 -78.39 -6.95 71.67
N GLU A 599 -77.96 -6.49 70.51
CA GLU A 599 -78.35 -5.20 69.94
C GLU A 599 -79.48 -5.43 68.92
N SER A 600 -80.66 -4.89 69.24
CA SER A 600 -81.80 -4.84 68.33
C SER A 600 -82.58 -3.55 68.59
N PRO A 601 -82.96 -2.81 67.53
CA PRO A 601 -83.72 -1.56 67.66
C PRO A 601 -85.17 -1.79 68.15
N PHE A 602 -85.71 -2.99 67.93
CA PHE A 602 -87.01 -3.39 68.47
C PHE A 602 -86.96 -4.81 69.04
N ARG A 603 -87.86 -5.08 69.98
CA ARG A 603 -88.05 -6.38 70.64
C ARG A 603 -89.53 -6.67 70.76
N CYS A 604 -89.92 -7.86 70.31
CA CYS A 604 -91.29 -8.35 70.44
C CYS A 604 -91.30 -9.66 71.21
N LEU A 605 -92.18 -9.77 72.20
CA LEU A 605 -92.37 -10.98 72.98
C LEU A 605 -93.86 -11.30 73.11
N ASP A 606 -94.21 -12.49 72.63
CA ASP A 606 -95.57 -12.97 72.51
C ASP A 606 -95.88 -14.07 73.54
N GLU A 607 -97.08 -13.98 74.13
CA GLU A 607 -97.65 -14.94 75.09
C GLU A 607 -96.74 -15.38 76.25
N PHE A 608 -95.88 -14.49 76.75
CA PHE A 608 -94.90 -14.85 77.78
C PHE A 608 -95.53 -15.23 79.14
N ASP A 609 -96.74 -14.76 79.44
CA ASP A 609 -97.39 -14.93 80.76
C ASP A 609 -98.44 -16.05 80.83
N VAL A 610 -98.77 -16.71 79.72
CA VAL A 610 -99.88 -17.71 79.61
C VAL A 610 -99.78 -18.87 80.60
N TYR A 611 -98.57 -19.30 80.95
CA TYR A 611 -98.33 -20.45 81.83
C TYR A 611 -97.83 -20.06 83.23
N MET A 612 -97.89 -18.76 83.56
CA MET A 612 -97.47 -18.24 84.87
C MET A 612 -98.67 -18.08 85.81
N ASP A 613 -98.44 -18.31 87.11
CA ASP A 613 -99.38 -17.85 88.14
C ASP A 613 -99.34 -16.32 88.29
N MET A 614 -100.32 -15.75 88.99
CA MET A 614 -100.43 -14.29 89.17
C MET A 614 -99.22 -13.68 89.89
N HIS A 615 -98.53 -14.42 90.76
CA HIS A 615 -97.36 -13.90 91.48
C HIS A 615 -96.16 -13.75 90.54
N ASN A 616 -95.79 -14.83 89.86
CA ASN A 616 -94.68 -14.86 88.91
C ASN A 616 -94.93 -13.94 87.71
N ARG A 617 -96.19 -13.87 87.24
CA ARG A 617 -96.62 -12.95 86.18
C ARG A 617 -96.37 -11.49 86.56
N ASN A 618 -96.80 -11.06 87.74
CA ASN A 618 -96.62 -9.67 88.18
C ASN A 618 -95.15 -9.29 88.24
N ILE A 619 -94.28 -10.19 88.71
CA ILE A 619 -92.86 -9.86 88.79
C ILE A 619 -92.20 -9.86 87.41
N SER A 620 -92.50 -10.84 86.55
CA SER A 620 -92.01 -10.86 85.17
C SER A 620 -92.44 -9.62 84.38
N MET A 621 -93.68 -9.16 84.58
CA MET A 621 -94.17 -7.91 83.99
C MET A 621 -93.41 -6.68 84.48
N ASN A 622 -93.19 -6.56 85.79
CA ASN A 622 -92.43 -5.45 86.35
C ASN A 622 -90.99 -5.42 85.82
N MET A 623 -90.34 -6.58 85.69
CA MET A 623 -88.98 -6.68 85.13
C MET A 623 -88.93 -6.30 83.65
N LEU A 624 -89.91 -6.73 82.84
CA LEU A 624 -90.01 -6.37 81.42
C LEU A 624 -90.21 -4.86 81.23
N VAL A 625 -91.10 -4.26 82.04
CA VAL A 625 -91.34 -2.81 82.04
C VAL A 625 -90.08 -2.06 82.49
N ALA A 626 -89.45 -2.48 83.60
CA ALA A 626 -88.23 -1.85 84.10
C ALA A 626 -87.09 -1.88 83.08
N LEU A 627 -86.88 -3.03 82.40
CA LEU A 627 -85.89 -3.13 81.32
C LEU A 627 -86.24 -2.19 80.15
N SER A 628 -87.52 -2.09 79.80
CA SER A 628 -87.98 -1.22 78.71
C SER A 628 -87.79 0.26 79.04
N GLU A 629 -87.95 0.64 80.30
CA GLU A 629 -87.68 1.98 80.79
C GLU A 629 -86.18 2.26 80.80
N ASP A 630 -85.31 1.34 81.24
CA ASP A 630 -83.86 1.56 81.22
C ASP A 630 -83.29 1.71 79.80
N GLN A 631 -83.91 1.03 78.81
CA GLN A 631 -83.44 1.00 77.43
C GLN A 631 -84.21 1.94 76.49
N HIS A 632 -84.22 3.24 76.80
CA HIS A 632 -84.96 4.29 76.07
C HIS A 632 -84.72 4.39 74.55
N GLN A 633 -83.63 3.82 74.02
CA GLN A 633 -83.32 3.85 72.59
C GLN A 633 -83.91 2.67 71.81
N ARG A 634 -84.75 1.84 72.43
CA ARG A 634 -85.31 0.62 71.83
C ARG A 634 -86.83 0.60 71.97
N GLN A 635 -87.51 0.00 71.01
CA GLN A 635 -88.95 -0.23 71.07
C GLN A 635 -89.25 -1.64 71.60
N PHE A 636 -90.14 -1.74 72.58
CA PHE A 636 -90.61 -3.02 73.14
C PHE A 636 -92.09 -3.22 72.81
N ILE A 637 -92.42 -4.44 72.38
CA ILE A 637 -93.79 -4.86 72.05
C ILE A 637 -94.06 -6.14 72.84
N PHE A 638 -95.03 -6.09 73.74
CA PHE A 638 -95.46 -7.24 74.53
C PHE A 638 -96.88 -7.60 74.13
N ILE A 639 -97.11 -8.87 73.77
CA ILE A 639 -98.43 -9.39 73.43
C ILE A 639 -98.84 -10.36 74.54
N THR A 640 -99.95 -10.08 75.21
CA THR A 640 -100.50 -10.92 76.27
C THR A 640 -102.01 -11.08 76.09
N PRO A 641 -102.57 -12.30 76.25
CA PRO A 641 -104.00 -12.52 76.28
C PRO A 641 -104.64 -12.19 77.64
N GLN A 642 -103.83 -11.82 78.64
CA GLN A 642 -104.29 -11.54 80.00
C GLN A 642 -104.49 -10.05 80.26
N SER A 643 -105.34 -9.70 81.24
CA SER A 643 -105.66 -8.31 81.54
C SER A 643 -104.45 -7.48 82.00
N THR A 644 -104.28 -6.30 81.43
CA THR A 644 -103.19 -5.34 81.72
C THR A 644 -103.55 -4.29 82.78
N SER A 645 -104.67 -4.47 83.49
CA SER A 645 -105.22 -3.51 84.46
C SER A 645 -104.28 -3.10 85.60
N HIS A 646 -103.23 -3.88 85.86
CA HIS A 646 -102.26 -3.68 86.94
C HIS A 646 -101.00 -2.91 86.51
N LEU A 647 -100.89 -2.51 85.24
CA LEU A 647 -99.74 -1.76 84.74
C LEU A 647 -99.75 -0.29 85.20
N PRO A 648 -98.59 0.32 85.44
CA PRO A 648 -98.51 1.74 85.79
C PRO A 648 -98.91 2.62 84.61
N ASN A 649 -99.65 3.70 84.87
CA ASN A 649 -99.90 4.74 83.88
C ASN A 649 -98.61 5.53 83.63
N SER A 650 -97.91 5.24 82.52
CA SER A 650 -96.67 5.90 82.11
C SER A 650 -96.81 6.47 80.69
N SER A 651 -96.23 7.64 80.42
CA SER A 651 -96.20 8.23 79.07
C SER A 651 -95.37 7.43 78.06
N HIS A 652 -94.58 6.48 78.53
CA HIS A 652 -93.76 5.59 77.72
C HIS A 652 -94.45 4.25 77.39
N ILE A 653 -95.63 3.99 77.95
CA ILE A 653 -96.41 2.76 77.76
C ILE A 653 -97.69 3.07 76.99
N THR A 654 -97.89 2.41 75.85
CA THR A 654 -99.14 2.48 75.08
C THR A 654 -99.80 1.11 75.08
N ILE A 655 -101.02 1.02 75.61
CA ILE A 655 -101.79 -0.23 75.65
C ILE A 655 -102.79 -0.24 74.50
N HIS A 656 -102.72 -1.26 73.65
CA HIS A 656 -103.68 -1.52 72.57
C HIS A 656 -104.50 -2.77 72.89
N GLN A 657 -105.77 -2.59 73.25
CA GLN A 657 -106.69 -3.71 73.50
C GLN A 657 -107.38 -4.11 72.20
N LEU A 658 -107.25 -5.40 71.81
CA LEU A 658 -107.97 -5.98 70.68
C LEU A 658 -109.41 -6.33 71.08
N GLN A 659 -110.32 -6.34 70.11
CA GLN A 659 -111.69 -6.83 70.33
C GLN A 659 -111.68 -8.34 70.59
N ASP A 660 -112.61 -8.82 71.42
CA ASP A 660 -112.75 -10.24 71.70
C ASP A 660 -113.07 -11.02 70.41
N PRO A 661 -112.47 -12.20 70.19
CA PRO A 661 -112.72 -12.99 68.99
C PRO A 661 -114.17 -13.49 68.95
N GLU A 662 -114.83 -13.36 67.80
CA GLU A 662 -116.16 -13.94 67.55
C GLU A 662 -116.05 -15.48 67.66
N ARG A 663 -116.68 -16.06 68.69
CA ARG A 663 -116.77 -17.52 68.84
C ARG A 663 -118.05 -17.99 68.15
N GLU A 664 -117.93 -18.69 67.03
CA GLU A 664 -119.05 -19.44 66.46
C GLU A 664 -119.49 -20.49 67.49
N ALA A 665 -120.76 -20.45 67.88
CA ALA A 665 -121.33 -21.46 68.77
C ALA A 665 -121.35 -22.81 68.04
N GLU A 666 -120.67 -23.82 68.58
CA GLU A 666 -120.79 -25.20 68.13
C GLU A 666 -122.26 -25.64 68.32
N GLU A 667 -122.98 -25.83 67.21
CA GLU A 667 -124.25 -26.56 67.22
C GLU A 667 -123.96 -28.03 67.51
N GLU A 668 -124.38 -28.49 68.69
CA GLU A 668 -124.55 -29.90 69.01
C GLU A 668 -125.56 -30.51 68.01
N GLY A 669 -125.05 -31.16 66.97
CA GLY A 669 -125.81 -31.97 66.04
C GLY A 669 -126.11 -33.35 66.64
N ASP A 670 -127.30 -33.45 67.22
CA ASP A 670 -127.90 -34.68 67.75
C ASP A 670 -128.08 -35.76 66.67
N VAL A 671 -127.91 -37.01 67.08
CA VAL A 671 -128.01 -38.23 66.27
C VAL A 671 -129.46 -38.51 65.88
N CYS A 672 -129.71 -38.83 64.61
CA CYS A 672 -130.82 -39.71 64.24
C CYS A 672 -130.45 -40.61 63.05
#